data_AF-A0A7V0JVB9-F1
#
_entry.id   AF-A0A7V0JVB9-F1
#
_cell.length_a   1.000
_cell.length_b   1.000
_cell.length_c   1.000
_cell.angle_alpha   90.00
_cell.angle_beta   90.00
_cell.angle_gamma   90.00
#
_symmetry.space_group_name_H-M   'P 1'
#
loop_
_entity.id
_entity.type
_entity.pdbx_description
1 polymer ?
#
loop_
_entity_poly.entity_id
_entity_poly.type
_entity_poly.pdbx_seq_one_letter_code
_entity_poly.pdbx_strand_id
1 'polypeptide(L)'
;MVRRIAWGIVPFLLPLFMAASAQQYTAELSPVSPEELGDWASVSAPFRLYPSLEHPLKREGPEPALSLFGVLTLSGKAFPLMLAVLPDGEPYLVADMNRDWILSQDEWHKALPLAQGAWGWQLEFPLDSGPYTMAMVWQEGKAYLFLIGGAPRAAVLKLGDKEVKVALLDANLNGYYDDEGYEGDVLAVDVDGDGVLHAERDGHERFRLEEAFTVGKRSYKLSSVSPDGSRLTVVPTAYVPPKPPLYVGAKAIDFSFVSTDAKKISLKDLRGKVVLLDFWASWCGPCVRELPNVKEVYRRFHDRGFEIIGINLDLDKEQFENFIQEYGITWPQYFDGLGWDNKIAKLYRVTAIPATYLLDDQGIIRAKNVRGEKLAQEVEKLIAELEEKKAAVSEASREEDQKASLPSNLPSLVQVPKEILVVSVPEGASLFPGGEVRLEVGLKNGSQYPAEDVELTVTDLPQGVEAEGTSLKEVPAFGERAASMVLRSSGVQPGEYTAKVKIRYHYCIGDSCFQMSQEAPLRIVVSEKAPAQAVVKPKGKGFEPWWLLLVLGVGLILVWFLRGSGLLVLFLGIGLLAGAFLYLGAVRGQVSQARQVASVLCTSCVGIEEAVHVEPSLSEETVEALKELVRPVHLEVYHAEWCHSCPYAMAMAREFSRANPMIQVEFINASTDPSRAEGVGIVRSGHLVVPAIRCRETGEVITGIHDLEARLLQMVLEAGR
;
A
#
# COMPACT_ATOMS: atom_id res chain seq x y z
N MET A 1 -72.04 27.42 -4.55
CA MET A 1 -72.50 28.70 -3.93
C MET A 1 -71.94 28.72 -2.51
N VAL A 2 -71.05 29.62 -2.07
CA VAL A 2 -71.03 31.11 -2.07
C VAL A 2 -71.39 31.65 -0.68
N ARG A 3 -70.49 32.49 -0.11
CA ARG A 3 -70.54 33.25 1.16
C ARG A 3 -70.34 32.47 2.49
N ARG A 4 -69.73 33.07 3.53
CA ARG A 4 -68.58 34.03 3.60
C ARG A 4 -68.11 34.22 5.06
N ILE A 5 -66.80 34.13 5.29
CA ILE A 5 -65.94 34.99 6.14
C ILE A 5 -66.52 35.58 7.43
N ALA A 6 -65.98 35.14 8.58
CA ALA A 6 -65.62 35.95 9.76
C ALA A 6 -64.68 35.13 10.68
N TRP A 7 -64.14 35.75 11.74
CA TRP A 7 -63.33 35.13 12.81
C TRP A 7 -61.96 34.56 12.40
N GLY A 8 -61.00 35.46 12.20
CA GLY A 8 -59.59 35.18 12.48
C GLY A 8 -59.06 36.17 13.51
N ILE A 9 -58.50 35.68 14.62
CA ILE A 9 -57.59 36.33 15.59
C ILE A 9 -57.26 35.26 16.66
N VAL A 10 -55.96 34.95 16.84
CA VAL A 10 -55.29 34.32 18.01
C VAL A 10 -56.00 33.07 18.64
N PRO A 11 -55.37 31.87 18.61
CA PRO A 11 -54.04 31.70 19.21
C PRO A 11 -53.06 30.79 18.44
N PHE A 12 -51.88 31.33 18.13
CA PHE A 12 -50.66 30.55 17.85
C PHE A 12 -49.45 31.36 18.37
N LEU A 13 -49.12 31.17 19.64
CA LEU A 13 -47.90 31.66 20.28
C LEU A 13 -47.37 30.57 21.22
N LEU A 14 -46.05 30.38 21.20
CA LEU A 14 -45.35 29.14 21.53
C LEU A 14 -45.72 27.99 20.54
N PRO A 15 -44.75 27.19 20.05
CA PRO A 15 -43.42 26.93 20.60
C PRO A 15 -42.43 28.09 20.40
N LEU A 16 -41.84 28.54 21.51
CA LEU A 16 -40.61 29.31 21.45
C LEU A 16 -39.48 28.32 21.14
N PHE A 17 -38.70 28.57 20.08
CA PHE A 17 -37.57 27.71 19.74
C PHE A 17 -36.54 27.74 20.87
N MET A 18 -36.49 26.70 21.71
CA MET A 18 -35.25 26.32 22.40
C MET A 18 -34.32 25.64 21.39
N ALA A 19 -33.86 26.43 20.42
CA ALA A 19 -32.58 26.17 19.79
C ALA A 19 -31.53 26.34 20.88
N ALA A 20 -31.12 25.23 21.50
CA ALA A 20 -30.00 25.24 22.43
C ALA A 20 -28.78 25.74 21.66
N SER A 21 -28.27 26.92 22.03
CA SER A 21 -27.09 27.50 21.41
C SER A 21 -25.93 26.52 21.60
N ALA A 22 -25.52 25.86 20.52
CA ALA A 22 -24.37 24.96 20.56
C ALA A 22 -23.15 25.80 20.92
N GLN A 23 -22.51 25.47 22.05
CA GLN A 23 -21.45 26.30 22.62
C GLN A 23 -20.28 26.41 21.64
N GLN A 24 -20.14 27.58 21.01
CA GLN A 24 -19.06 27.90 20.08
C GLN A 24 -17.82 28.36 20.82
N TYR A 25 -16.65 28.01 20.29
CA TYR A 25 -15.35 28.45 20.78
C TYR A 25 -14.56 29.02 19.61
N THR A 26 -14.17 30.28 19.70
CA THR A 26 -13.51 31.03 18.61
C THR A 26 -12.11 31.43 19.03
N ALA A 27 -11.17 31.39 18.09
CA ALA A 27 -9.82 31.93 18.26
C ALA A 27 -9.46 32.80 17.06
N GLU A 28 -8.74 33.90 17.32
CA GLU A 28 -8.02 34.69 16.31
C GLU A 28 -6.60 34.11 16.21
N LEU A 29 -6.08 33.92 15.00
CA LEU A 29 -4.76 33.31 14.76
C LEU A 29 -3.79 34.31 14.10
N SER A 30 -2.62 34.44 14.69
CA SER A 30 -1.52 35.25 14.16
C SER A 30 -0.63 34.41 13.25
N PRO A 31 -0.07 34.97 12.16
CA PRO A 31 0.99 34.31 11.42
C PRO A 31 2.17 33.97 12.33
N VAL A 32 2.78 32.80 12.11
CA VAL A 32 4.01 32.33 12.75
C VAL A 32 4.96 31.82 11.68
N SER A 33 6.25 31.75 11.98
CA SER A 33 7.20 31.06 11.10
C SER A 33 6.96 29.54 11.12
N PRO A 34 7.20 28.81 10.01
CA PRO A 34 7.22 27.34 10.04
C PRO A 34 8.21 26.78 11.07
N GLU A 35 9.33 27.49 11.32
CA GLU A 35 10.35 27.11 12.32
C GLU A 35 9.81 27.07 13.77
N GLU A 36 8.84 27.91 14.12
CA GLU A 36 8.17 27.90 15.43
C GLU A 36 7.23 26.69 15.63
N LEU A 37 6.78 26.06 14.54
CA LEU A 37 5.91 24.89 14.54
C LEU A 37 6.68 23.57 14.31
N GLY A 38 7.81 23.64 13.61
CA GLY A 38 8.65 22.52 13.21
C GLY A 38 8.44 22.09 11.75
N ASP A 39 9.33 21.23 11.24
CA ASP A 39 9.48 20.85 9.83
C ASP A 39 8.17 20.50 9.07
N TRP A 40 7.15 20.00 9.78
CA TRP A 40 5.85 19.64 9.19
C TRP A 40 5.06 20.84 8.65
N ALA A 41 5.36 22.06 9.11
CA ALA A 41 4.75 23.31 8.65
C ALA A 41 5.40 23.88 7.38
N SER A 42 6.48 23.27 6.89
CA SER A 42 7.17 23.65 5.64
C SER A 42 6.61 22.86 4.46
N VAL A 43 5.50 23.33 3.88
CA VAL A 43 4.85 22.71 2.71
C VAL A 43 5.67 22.98 1.44
N SER A 44 5.60 22.10 0.44
CA SER A 44 6.13 22.40 -0.89
C SER A 44 5.26 21.85 -2.03
N ALA A 45 5.14 22.62 -3.11
CA ALA A 45 4.31 22.30 -4.28
C ALA A 45 5.03 22.67 -5.60
N PRO A 46 4.93 21.83 -6.66
CA PRO A 46 5.48 22.15 -7.97
C PRO A 46 4.57 23.12 -8.74
N PHE A 47 5.10 24.28 -9.11
CA PHE A 47 4.42 25.31 -9.90
C PHE A 47 4.99 25.36 -11.32
N ARG A 48 4.17 25.03 -12.31
CA ARG A 48 4.59 24.91 -13.72
C ARG A 48 4.78 26.28 -14.37
N LEU A 49 5.85 26.41 -15.16
CA LEU A 49 6.10 27.56 -16.01
C LEU A 49 5.92 27.21 -17.51
N TYR A 50 5.67 28.24 -18.31
CA TYR A 50 5.27 28.16 -19.72
C TYR A 50 6.07 29.16 -20.57
N PRO A 51 6.35 28.90 -21.87
CA PRO A 51 7.07 29.85 -22.73
C PRO A 51 6.34 31.19 -22.97
N SER A 52 5.03 31.26 -22.71
CA SER A 52 4.21 32.47 -22.81
C SER A 52 2.96 32.35 -21.92
N LEU A 53 2.32 33.48 -21.62
CA LEU A 53 0.98 33.53 -21.01
C LEU A 53 -0.10 33.82 -22.06
N GLU A 54 -1.36 33.50 -21.73
CA GLU A 54 -2.52 33.87 -22.55
C GLU A 54 -2.81 35.39 -22.49
N HIS A 55 -2.58 35.99 -21.32
CA HIS A 55 -2.69 37.43 -21.10
C HIS A 55 -1.37 38.14 -21.47
N PRO A 56 -1.42 39.25 -22.23
CA PRO A 56 -0.21 39.95 -22.70
C PRO A 56 0.49 40.71 -21.57
N LEU A 57 1.52 40.08 -20.99
CA LEU A 57 2.35 40.64 -19.93
C LEU A 57 3.41 41.60 -20.49
N LYS A 58 3.50 42.82 -19.94
CA LYS A 58 4.59 43.76 -20.26
C LYS A 58 5.82 43.47 -19.42
N ARG A 59 6.99 43.85 -19.94
CA ARG A 59 8.29 43.62 -19.30
C ARG A 59 9.17 44.85 -19.46
N GLU A 60 9.83 45.26 -18.38
CA GLU A 60 10.88 46.27 -18.36
C GLU A 60 12.14 45.69 -17.71
N GLY A 61 13.32 46.13 -18.16
CA GLY A 61 14.62 45.60 -17.72
C GLY A 61 15.46 45.02 -18.87
N PRO A 62 16.47 44.20 -18.58
CA PRO A 62 17.32 43.55 -19.58
C PRO A 62 16.60 42.45 -20.35
N GLU A 63 16.89 42.29 -21.64
CA GLU A 63 16.36 41.17 -22.44
C GLU A 63 17.08 39.86 -22.05
N PRO A 64 16.36 38.83 -21.57
CA PRO A 64 16.96 37.58 -21.11
C PRO A 64 17.20 36.59 -22.26
N ALA A 65 18.13 35.66 -22.06
CA ALA A 65 18.39 34.55 -22.98
C ALA A 65 17.31 33.44 -22.88
N LEU A 66 16.64 33.33 -21.74
CA LEU A 66 15.47 32.45 -21.52
C LEU A 66 14.40 33.22 -20.74
N SER A 67 13.13 33.05 -21.10
CA SER A 67 11.99 33.41 -20.24
C SER A 67 11.03 32.24 -20.11
N LEU A 68 10.56 31.99 -18.88
CA LEU A 68 9.47 31.07 -18.59
C LEU A 68 8.52 31.75 -17.60
N PHE A 69 7.22 31.67 -17.86
CA PHE A 69 6.19 32.47 -17.20
C PHE A 69 5.19 31.63 -16.43
N GLY A 70 4.54 32.22 -15.44
CA GLY A 70 3.37 31.67 -14.77
C GLY A 70 2.46 32.76 -14.24
N VAL A 71 1.31 32.38 -13.69
CA VAL A 71 0.47 33.26 -12.87
C VAL A 71 0.21 32.55 -11.55
N LEU A 72 0.84 33.02 -10.48
CA LEU A 72 0.58 32.52 -9.14
C LEU A 72 -0.74 33.14 -8.66
N THR A 73 -1.62 32.35 -8.03
CA THR A 73 -2.89 32.87 -7.50
C THR A 73 -2.91 32.69 -5.98
N LEU A 74 -2.93 33.80 -5.25
CA LEU A 74 -2.94 33.81 -3.77
C LEU A 74 -4.16 34.59 -3.26
N SER A 75 -5.00 33.98 -2.43
CA SER A 75 -6.31 34.52 -2.01
C SER A 75 -7.15 35.06 -3.19
N GLY A 76 -7.16 34.34 -4.31
CA GLY A 76 -7.85 34.75 -5.55
C GLY A 76 -7.23 35.96 -6.28
N LYS A 77 -6.08 36.48 -5.84
CA LYS A 77 -5.31 37.52 -6.54
C LYS A 77 -4.27 36.88 -7.46
N ALA A 78 -4.32 37.22 -8.74
CA ALA A 78 -3.29 36.84 -9.70
C ALA A 78 -2.02 37.70 -9.52
N PHE A 79 -0.87 37.03 -9.48
CA PHE A 79 0.49 37.59 -9.51
C PHE A 79 1.25 36.98 -10.70
N PRO A 80 1.33 37.67 -11.84
CA PRO A 80 2.16 37.26 -12.96
C PRO A 80 3.64 37.09 -12.57
N LEU A 81 4.27 36.01 -13.04
CA LEU A 81 5.66 35.66 -12.77
C LEU A 81 6.45 35.44 -14.06
N MET A 82 7.73 35.82 -14.05
CA MET A 82 8.72 35.43 -15.06
C MET A 82 10.01 34.94 -14.37
N LEU A 83 10.37 33.68 -14.60
CA LEU A 83 11.74 33.22 -14.48
C LEU A 83 12.51 33.69 -15.73
N ALA A 84 13.56 34.47 -15.53
CA ALA A 84 14.42 35.00 -16.58
C ALA A 84 15.86 34.54 -16.36
N VAL A 85 16.51 33.97 -17.37
CA VAL A 85 17.96 33.69 -17.33
C VAL A 85 18.66 34.69 -18.24
N LEU A 86 19.60 35.46 -17.69
CA LEU A 86 20.33 36.46 -18.45
C LEU A 86 21.45 35.84 -19.32
N PRO A 87 22.01 36.57 -20.31
CA PRO A 87 23.06 36.05 -21.19
C PRO A 87 24.38 35.65 -20.52
N ASP A 88 24.57 35.97 -19.24
CA ASP A 88 25.69 35.53 -18.39
C ASP A 88 25.41 34.19 -17.66
N GLY A 89 24.18 33.68 -17.75
CA GLY A 89 23.71 32.47 -17.09
C GLY A 89 23.05 32.70 -15.72
N GLU A 90 22.96 33.93 -15.22
CA GLU A 90 22.32 34.19 -13.92
C GLU A 90 20.78 34.14 -14.03
N PRO A 91 20.09 33.37 -13.16
CA PRO A 91 18.64 33.39 -13.09
C PRO A 91 18.11 34.48 -12.15
N TYR A 92 17.02 35.10 -12.59
CA TYR A 92 16.22 36.08 -11.87
C TYR A 92 14.77 35.62 -11.87
N LEU A 93 14.04 35.94 -10.80
CA LEU A 93 12.61 35.75 -10.72
C LEU A 93 11.98 37.14 -10.60
N VAL A 94 11.11 37.47 -11.54
CA VAL A 94 10.39 38.75 -11.60
C VAL A 94 8.92 38.45 -11.30
N ALA A 95 8.32 39.25 -10.42
CA ALA A 95 6.97 39.02 -9.93
C ALA A 95 6.20 40.34 -9.87
N ASP A 96 5.07 40.40 -10.58
CA ASP A 96 4.17 41.56 -10.59
C ASP A 96 3.44 41.64 -9.24
N MET A 97 4.08 42.32 -8.28
CA MET A 97 3.64 42.46 -6.89
C MET A 97 2.53 43.50 -6.76
N ASN A 98 2.56 44.49 -7.64
CA ASN A 98 1.61 45.60 -7.64
C ASN A 98 0.27 45.20 -8.31
N ARG A 99 0.33 44.25 -9.27
CA ARG A 99 -0.74 43.60 -10.05
C ARG A 99 -1.31 44.45 -11.19
N ASP A 100 -0.46 45.22 -11.88
CA ASP A 100 -0.82 46.02 -13.06
C ASP A 100 -0.49 45.36 -14.42
N TRP A 101 0.06 44.14 -14.41
CA TRP A 101 0.53 43.38 -15.58
C TRP A 101 1.73 44.00 -16.30
N ILE A 102 2.57 44.73 -15.56
CA ILE A 102 3.89 45.19 -15.99
C ILE A 102 4.94 44.63 -15.02
N LEU A 103 5.76 43.69 -15.49
CA LEU A 103 6.96 43.29 -14.76
C LEU A 103 7.99 44.41 -14.83
N SER A 104 8.04 45.26 -13.80
CA SER A 104 8.92 46.44 -13.75
C SER A 104 10.34 46.08 -13.33
N GLN A 105 11.33 46.96 -13.58
CA GLN A 105 12.74 46.64 -13.28
C GLN A 105 13.01 46.46 -11.78
N ASP A 106 12.26 47.11 -10.90
CA ASP A 106 12.37 47.00 -9.44
C ASP A 106 11.75 45.73 -8.85
N GLU A 107 10.97 44.97 -9.63
CA GLU A 107 10.43 43.64 -9.27
C GLU A 107 11.39 42.47 -9.61
N TRP A 108 12.62 42.74 -10.08
CA TRP A 108 13.60 41.70 -10.43
C TRP A 108 14.37 41.19 -9.22
N HIS A 109 14.02 40.00 -8.73
CA HIS A 109 14.73 39.34 -7.64
C HIS A 109 15.87 38.45 -8.19
N LYS A 110 17.12 38.78 -7.85
CA LYS A 110 18.29 37.94 -8.16
C LYS A 110 18.27 36.66 -7.32
N ALA A 111 18.61 35.52 -7.93
CA ALA A 111 18.68 34.25 -7.23
C ALA A 111 19.84 34.16 -6.22
N LEU A 112 19.62 33.40 -5.14
CA LEU A 112 20.66 32.85 -4.30
C LEU A 112 21.07 31.46 -4.84
N PRO A 113 22.37 31.19 -5.07
CA PRO A 113 22.82 29.88 -5.53
C PRO A 113 22.69 28.83 -4.42
N LEU A 114 22.17 27.66 -4.77
CA LEU A 114 22.03 26.49 -3.90
C LEU A 114 22.89 25.33 -4.42
N ALA A 115 22.91 24.21 -3.70
CA ALA A 115 23.63 23.01 -4.13
C ALA A 115 23.02 22.40 -5.41
N GLN A 116 23.84 21.66 -6.18
CA GLN A 116 23.41 20.81 -7.31
C GLN A 116 22.70 21.54 -8.46
N GLY A 117 23.04 22.80 -8.74
CA GLY A 117 22.42 23.58 -9.82
C GLY A 117 21.00 24.04 -9.51
N ALA A 118 20.66 24.14 -8.22
CA ALA A 118 19.44 24.79 -7.76
C ALA A 118 19.69 26.27 -7.42
N TRP A 119 18.62 27.05 -7.50
CA TRP A 119 18.60 28.50 -7.34
C TRP A 119 17.36 28.89 -6.53
N GLY A 120 17.52 29.75 -5.53
CA GLY A 120 16.48 30.08 -4.56
C GLY A 120 16.13 31.57 -4.49
N TRP A 121 14.86 31.86 -4.22
CA TRP A 121 14.33 33.17 -3.89
C TRP A 121 13.44 33.06 -2.65
N GLN A 122 13.22 34.19 -1.96
CA GLN A 122 12.19 34.33 -0.93
C GLN A 122 11.46 35.64 -1.18
N LEU A 123 10.14 35.56 -1.32
CA LEU A 123 9.26 36.67 -1.69
C LEU A 123 8.17 36.85 -0.62
N GLU A 124 7.66 38.07 -0.50
CA GLU A 124 6.51 38.41 0.36
C GLU A 124 5.40 39.01 -0.50
N PHE A 125 4.33 38.25 -0.73
CA PHE A 125 3.22 38.67 -1.57
C PHE A 125 2.20 39.50 -0.76
N PRO A 126 1.82 40.72 -1.22
CA PRO A 126 0.92 41.60 -0.46
C PRO A 126 -0.55 41.18 -0.55
N LEU A 127 -1.04 40.49 0.49
CA LEU A 127 -2.45 40.11 0.65
C LEU A 127 -3.18 41.02 1.67
N ASP A 128 -4.51 41.02 1.66
CA ASP A 128 -5.30 41.93 2.52
C ASP A 128 -5.28 41.48 4.00
N SER A 129 -4.82 40.26 4.26
CA SER A 129 -4.71 39.59 5.56
C SER A 129 -3.28 39.58 6.12
N GLY A 130 -2.36 40.30 5.47
CA GLY A 130 -0.92 40.35 5.77
C GLY A 130 -0.05 39.94 4.58
N PRO A 131 1.28 40.08 4.67
CA PRO A 131 2.20 39.52 3.70
C PRO A 131 2.15 37.98 3.75
N TYR A 132 2.17 37.34 2.58
CA TYR A 132 2.32 35.90 2.45
C TYR A 132 3.75 35.58 2.00
N THR A 133 4.56 35.07 2.92
CA THR A 133 5.96 34.73 2.65
C THR A 133 6.05 33.37 1.95
N MET A 134 6.80 33.30 0.85
CA MET A 134 7.01 32.07 0.10
C MET A 134 8.46 31.99 -0.40
N ALA A 135 9.14 30.89 -0.12
CA ALA A 135 10.40 30.54 -0.77
C ALA A 135 10.11 29.84 -2.09
N MET A 136 10.95 30.05 -3.10
CA MET A 136 10.78 29.50 -4.43
C MET A 136 12.12 28.95 -4.90
N VAL A 137 12.15 27.71 -5.38
CA VAL A 137 13.38 27.03 -5.80
C VAL A 137 13.25 26.54 -7.23
N TRP A 138 14.17 26.98 -8.10
CA TRP A 138 14.33 26.45 -9.45
C TRP A 138 15.51 25.48 -9.49
N GLN A 139 15.40 24.41 -10.27
CA GLN A 139 16.55 23.62 -10.69
C GLN A 139 16.83 23.91 -12.17
N GLU A 140 18.10 24.12 -12.51
CA GLU A 140 18.52 24.46 -13.85
C GLU A 140 17.97 23.47 -14.90
N GLY A 141 17.44 24.01 -16.00
CA GLY A 141 16.82 23.23 -17.08
C GLY A 141 15.43 22.64 -16.77
N LYS A 142 14.76 23.02 -15.67
CA LYS A 142 13.36 22.62 -15.40
C LYS A 142 12.35 23.70 -15.82
N ALA A 143 11.18 23.26 -16.28
CA ALA A 143 10.05 24.13 -16.62
C ALA A 143 9.04 24.29 -15.46
N TYR A 144 9.54 24.30 -14.22
CA TYR A 144 8.74 24.50 -13.02
C TYR A 144 9.61 25.08 -11.89
N LEU A 145 8.95 25.74 -10.92
CA LEU A 145 9.50 26.11 -9.63
C LEU A 145 8.95 25.13 -8.58
N PHE A 146 9.71 24.85 -7.51
CA PHE A 146 9.13 24.38 -6.27
C PHE A 146 8.79 25.61 -5.41
N LEU A 147 7.51 25.81 -5.14
CA LEU A 147 7.04 26.69 -4.08
C LEU A 147 7.30 25.99 -2.75
N ILE A 148 7.79 26.71 -1.73
CA ILE A 148 8.12 26.19 -0.41
C ILE A 148 7.69 27.20 0.66
N GLY A 149 7.07 26.72 1.73
CA GLY A 149 6.64 27.54 2.87
C GLY A 149 5.16 27.36 3.15
N GLY A 150 4.41 28.45 3.00
CA GLY A 150 3.06 28.63 3.54
C GLY A 150 3.06 29.79 4.53
N ALA A 151 1.88 30.31 4.87
CA ALA A 151 1.73 31.38 5.85
C ALA A 151 1.02 30.89 7.14
N PRO A 152 1.54 29.85 7.82
CA PRO A 152 0.83 29.17 8.90
C PRO A 152 0.48 30.12 10.04
N ARG A 153 -0.69 29.90 10.65
CA ARG A 153 -1.22 30.78 11.71
C ARG A 153 -1.48 29.98 12.97
N ALA A 154 -1.07 30.49 14.13
CA ALA A 154 -1.22 29.81 15.42
C ALA A 154 -2.01 30.62 16.44
N ALA A 155 -2.62 29.91 17.40
CA ALA A 155 -3.33 30.48 18.54
C ALA A 155 -3.38 29.52 19.74
N VAL A 156 -3.90 30.02 20.86
CA VAL A 156 -4.35 29.19 21.99
C VAL A 156 -5.88 29.22 22.02
N LEU A 157 -6.50 28.06 21.79
CA LEU A 157 -7.94 27.88 21.77
C LEU A 157 -8.45 27.47 23.15
N LYS A 158 -9.43 28.20 23.68
CA LYS A 158 -10.01 27.94 25.02
C LYS A 158 -11.26 27.08 24.90
N LEU A 159 -11.16 25.80 25.26
CA LEU A 159 -12.21 24.79 25.19
C LEU A 159 -12.86 24.56 26.57
N GLY A 160 -13.50 25.61 27.08
CA GLY A 160 -14.01 25.66 28.45
C GLY A 160 -12.86 25.91 29.42
N ASP A 161 -12.71 25.02 30.41
CA ASP A 161 -11.64 25.10 31.42
C ASP A 161 -10.27 24.59 30.92
N LYS A 162 -10.18 24.20 29.64
CA LYS A 162 -8.93 23.79 28.97
C LYS A 162 -8.47 24.86 27.99
N GLU A 163 -7.16 25.04 27.92
CA GLU A 163 -6.48 25.76 26.85
C GLU A 163 -5.64 24.76 26.06
N VAL A 164 -5.66 24.84 24.73
CA VAL A 164 -4.88 23.98 23.82
C VAL A 164 -4.23 24.84 22.74
N LYS A 165 -3.02 24.49 22.31
CA LYS A 165 -2.44 25.10 21.10
C LYS A 165 -3.18 24.63 19.85
N VAL A 166 -3.35 25.53 18.90
CA VAL A 166 -3.84 25.22 17.55
C VAL A 166 -3.01 25.94 16.52
N ALA A 167 -2.84 25.32 15.36
CA ALA A 167 -2.32 26.00 14.17
C ALA A 167 -3.12 25.61 12.93
N LEU A 168 -3.23 26.55 11.99
CA LEU A 168 -3.71 26.33 10.64
C LEU A 168 -2.52 26.40 9.68
N LEU A 169 -2.52 25.51 8.69
CA LEU A 169 -1.51 25.46 7.64
C LEU A 169 -2.20 25.28 6.27
N ASP A 170 -2.07 26.31 5.43
CA ASP A 170 -2.33 26.28 3.99
C ASP A 170 -1.39 25.24 3.36
N ALA A 171 -1.98 24.17 2.83
CA ALA A 171 -1.29 22.99 2.34
C ALA A 171 -1.30 22.87 0.80
N ASN A 172 -2.13 23.69 0.12
CA ASN A 172 -2.20 23.77 -1.33
C ASN A 172 -1.43 25.00 -1.90
N LEU A 173 -0.98 25.91 -1.02
CA LEU A 173 -0.28 27.17 -1.27
C LEU A 173 -1.08 28.18 -2.11
N ASN A 174 -2.42 28.19 -1.97
CA ASN A 174 -3.33 29.10 -2.69
C ASN A 174 -3.69 30.38 -1.90
N GLY A 175 -3.22 30.54 -0.66
CA GLY A 175 -3.51 31.72 0.18
C GLY A 175 -4.94 31.78 0.74
N TYR A 176 -5.72 30.71 0.62
CA TYR A 176 -6.93 30.48 1.37
C TYR A 176 -6.72 29.38 2.44
N TYR A 177 -7.76 29.17 3.25
CA TYR A 177 -7.82 28.18 4.31
C TYR A 177 -9.15 27.43 4.20
N ASP A 178 -9.17 26.37 3.42
CA ASP A 178 -10.35 25.57 3.10
C ASP A 178 -10.01 24.08 2.89
N ASP A 179 -11.01 23.28 2.48
CA ASP A 179 -10.84 21.84 2.25
C ASP A 179 -10.88 21.52 0.74
N GLU A 180 -10.59 22.51 -0.12
CA GLU A 180 -10.51 22.32 -1.57
C GLU A 180 -9.13 21.77 -2.01
N GLY A 181 -9.16 20.93 -3.05
CA GLY A 181 -7.99 20.21 -3.55
C GLY A 181 -7.84 18.79 -3.01
N TYR A 182 -6.69 18.16 -3.27
CA TYR A 182 -6.49 16.73 -3.03
C TYR A 182 -6.02 16.41 -1.60
N GLU A 183 -5.20 17.28 -0.99
CA GLU A 183 -4.70 17.06 0.37
C GLU A 183 -5.59 17.71 1.44
N GLY A 184 -6.12 18.91 1.15
CA GLY A 184 -6.93 19.74 2.06
C GLY A 184 -6.05 20.50 3.07
N ASP A 185 -6.50 21.67 3.53
CA ASP A 185 -5.73 22.42 4.52
C ASP A 185 -5.82 21.81 5.92
N VAL A 186 -4.83 22.15 6.74
CA VAL A 186 -4.50 21.39 7.94
C VAL A 186 -4.86 22.19 9.18
N LEU A 187 -5.63 21.57 10.06
CA LEU A 187 -5.81 21.99 11.44
C LEU A 187 -4.93 21.12 12.35
N ALA A 188 -3.89 21.71 12.94
CA ALA A 188 -3.12 21.11 14.01
C ALA A 188 -3.75 21.44 15.37
N VAL A 189 -3.94 20.44 16.25
CA VAL A 189 -4.48 20.64 17.60
C VAL A 189 -3.73 19.81 18.65
N ASP A 190 -3.19 20.50 19.65
CA ASP A 190 -2.62 19.95 20.89
C ASP A 190 -3.72 19.23 21.70
N VAL A 191 -3.89 17.94 21.46
CA VAL A 191 -5.02 17.13 21.96
C VAL A 191 -4.69 16.40 23.25
N ASP A 192 -3.43 16.04 23.48
CA ASP A 192 -2.97 15.43 24.73
C ASP A 192 -2.59 16.47 25.80
N GLY A 193 -2.10 17.65 25.41
CA GLY A 193 -1.83 18.77 26.29
C GLY A 193 -0.37 18.91 26.73
N ASP A 194 0.60 18.30 26.05
CA ASP A 194 2.03 18.49 26.35
C ASP A 194 2.61 19.82 25.82
N GLY A 195 1.93 20.44 24.85
CA GLY A 195 2.28 21.73 24.26
C GLY A 195 3.21 21.67 23.04
N VAL A 196 3.44 20.50 22.43
CA VAL A 196 4.21 20.33 21.19
C VAL A 196 3.29 19.82 20.07
N LEU A 197 3.12 20.59 18.99
CA LEU A 197 2.20 20.22 17.91
C LEU A 197 2.76 19.11 17.01
N HIS A 198 2.25 17.90 17.17
CA HIS A 198 2.66 16.70 16.43
C HIS A 198 1.80 16.47 15.17
N ALA A 199 1.91 17.39 14.22
CA ALA A 199 1.07 17.47 13.01
C ALA A 199 1.78 17.10 11.68
N GLU A 200 2.79 16.23 11.76
CA GLU A 200 3.36 15.52 10.59
C GLU A 200 2.27 14.77 9.80
N ARG A 201 2.55 14.31 8.57
CA ARG A 201 1.54 13.63 7.72
C ARG A 201 0.90 12.40 8.39
N ASP A 202 1.63 11.71 9.27
CA ASP A 202 1.17 10.60 10.11
C ASP A 202 0.87 11.01 11.56
N GLY A 203 1.02 12.29 11.92
CA GLY A 203 0.85 12.82 13.28
C GLY A 203 -0.53 12.53 13.89
N HIS A 204 -0.61 12.47 15.22
CA HIS A 204 -1.90 12.30 15.92
C HIS A 204 -2.68 13.61 16.07
N GLU A 205 -2.00 14.74 15.85
CA GLU A 205 -2.54 16.08 16.04
C GLU A 205 -2.85 16.81 14.73
N ARG A 206 -2.52 16.18 13.60
CA ARG A 206 -2.92 16.61 12.26
C ARG A 206 -4.37 16.23 12.01
N PHE A 207 -5.20 17.20 11.66
CA PHE A 207 -6.59 17.02 11.24
C PHE A 207 -6.84 17.74 9.92
N ARG A 208 -7.76 17.24 9.09
CA ARG A 208 -8.37 18.07 8.04
C ARG A 208 -9.31 19.09 8.66
N LEU A 209 -9.63 20.16 7.92
CA LEU A 209 -10.56 21.18 8.41
C LEU A 209 -11.95 20.60 8.76
N GLU A 210 -12.46 19.63 8.01
CA GLU A 210 -13.75 18.98 8.33
C GLU A 210 -13.68 17.96 9.49
N GLU A 211 -12.49 17.52 9.88
CA GLU A 211 -12.31 16.36 10.77
C GLU A 211 -12.60 16.71 12.23
N ALA A 212 -13.20 15.76 12.95
CA ALA A 212 -13.45 15.88 14.39
C ALA A 212 -12.21 15.45 15.20
N PHE A 213 -11.90 16.21 16.24
CA PHE A 213 -10.81 15.95 17.18
C PHE A 213 -11.33 15.86 18.62
N THR A 214 -10.52 15.31 19.54
CA THR A 214 -10.95 15.03 20.93
C THR A 214 -9.93 15.52 21.93
N VAL A 215 -10.37 16.40 22.83
CA VAL A 215 -9.55 16.94 23.92
C VAL A 215 -10.07 16.39 25.25
N GLY A 216 -9.33 15.44 25.83
CA GLY A 216 -9.67 14.78 27.10
C GLY A 216 -10.91 13.89 27.02
N LYS A 217 -12.11 14.45 27.24
CA LYS A 217 -13.40 13.71 27.27
C LYS A 217 -14.49 14.36 26.42
N ARG A 218 -14.15 15.35 25.60
CA ARG A 218 -15.09 16.04 24.70
C ARG A 218 -14.49 16.11 23.30
N SER A 219 -15.35 15.91 22.30
CA SER A 219 -14.98 16.01 20.89
C SER A 219 -15.52 17.30 20.31
N TYR A 220 -14.74 17.88 19.42
CA TYR A 220 -15.02 19.14 18.73
C TYR A 220 -14.75 18.95 17.24
N LYS A 221 -15.32 19.83 16.42
CA LYS A 221 -14.94 19.97 15.00
C LYS A 221 -14.98 21.43 14.62
N LEU A 222 -14.33 21.78 13.51
CA LEU A 222 -14.49 23.09 12.91
C LEU A 222 -15.95 23.33 12.51
N SER A 223 -16.43 24.55 12.72
CA SER A 223 -17.72 25.05 12.22
C SER A 223 -17.54 26.13 11.17
N SER A 224 -16.43 26.87 11.21
CA SER A 224 -15.98 27.82 10.20
C SER A 224 -14.53 28.21 10.45
N VAL A 225 -13.84 28.54 9.36
CA VAL A 225 -12.59 29.32 9.34
C VAL A 225 -12.82 30.52 8.42
N SER A 226 -12.14 31.64 8.64
CA SER A 226 -12.12 32.74 7.67
C SER A 226 -11.24 32.36 6.48
N PRO A 227 -11.53 32.81 5.25
CA PRO A 227 -10.74 32.41 4.07
C PRO A 227 -9.25 32.71 4.20
N ASP A 228 -8.86 33.73 4.97
CA ASP A 228 -7.47 34.10 5.21
C ASP A 228 -6.79 33.36 6.39
N GLY A 229 -7.51 32.45 7.06
CA GLY A 229 -7.06 31.72 8.24
C GLY A 229 -6.94 32.57 9.52
N SER A 230 -7.29 33.86 9.50
CA SER A 230 -7.12 34.74 10.68
C SER A 230 -8.07 34.43 11.85
N ARG A 231 -9.17 33.71 11.61
CA ARG A 231 -10.13 33.29 12.64
C ARG A 231 -10.65 31.88 12.40
N LEU A 232 -10.68 31.06 13.45
CA LEU A 232 -11.40 29.78 13.45
C LEU A 232 -12.47 29.72 14.53
N THR A 233 -13.51 28.92 14.31
CA THR A 233 -14.55 28.61 15.30
C THR A 233 -14.88 27.13 15.29
N VAL A 234 -14.80 26.49 16.46
CA VAL A 234 -15.16 25.08 16.65
C VAL A 234 -16.44 24.92 17.47
N VAL A 235 -17.09 23.78 17.30
CA VAL A 235 -18.29 23.36 18.04
C VAL A 235 -18.13 21.94 18.60
N PRO A 236 -18.74 21.62 19.75
CA PRO A 236 -18.87 20.25 20.23
C PRO A 236 -19.55 19.35 19.20
N THR A 237 -19.11 18.09 19.12
CA THR A 237 -19.66 17.07 18.22
C THR A 237 -19.80 15.72 18.95
N ALA A 238 -20.29 14.70 18.25
CA ALA A 238 -20.33 13.33 18.74
C ALA A 238 -18.91 12.82 19.08
N TYR A 239 -18.79 11.93 20.08
CA TYR A 239 -17.49 11.47 20.53
C TYR A 239 -16.72 10.69 19.44
N VAL A 240 -15.49 11.11 19.16
CA VAL A 240 -14.54 10.37 18.31
C VAL A 240 -13.31 9.94 19.13
N PRO A 241 -12.76 8.72 18.93
CA PRO A 241 -11.52 8.31 19.58
C PRO A 241 -10.33 9.19 19.13
N PRO A 242 -9.43 9.60 20.05
CA PRO A 242 -8.16 10.24 19.67
C PRO A 242 -7.30 9.33 18.78
N LYS A 243 -6.51 9.93 17.88
CA LYS A 243 -5.49 9.22 17.09
C LYS A 243 -4.35 8.78 18.02
N PRO A 244 -3.82 7.54 17.93
CA PRO A 244 -2.64 7.14 18.71
C PRO A 244 -1.37 7.85 18.18
N PRO A 245 -0.46 8.33 19.06
CA PRO A 245 0.75 9.06 18.65
C PRO A 245 1.74 8.18 17.86
N LEU A 246 2.43 8.82 16.90
CA LEU A 246 3.45 8.19 16.03
C LEU A 246 4.73 9.03 15.91
N TYR A 247 4.99 9.92 16.88
CA TYR A 247 6.22 10.72 16.94
C TYR A 247 7.41 9.93 17.54
N VAL A 248 8.63 10.47 17.42
CA VAL A 248 9.83 9.88 18.04
C VAL A 248 9.76 10.01 19.57
N GLY A 249 9.69 8.88 20.27
CA GLY A 249 9.38 8.77 21.70
C GLY A 249 8.02 8.13 21.98
N ALA A 250 7.11 8.08 21.01
CA ALA A 250 5.84 7.37 21.13
C ALA A 250 6.02 5.85 21.04
N LYS A 251 5.12 5.10 21.69
CA LYS A 251 5.07 3.64 21.58
C LYS A 251 4.36 3.23 20.29
N ALA A 252 5.03 2.41 19.48
CA ALA A 252 4.48 1.91 18.22
C ALA A 252 3.17 1.12 18.42
N ILE A 253 2.21 1.33 17.51
CA ILE A 253 0.89 0.69 17.55
C ILE A 253 1.05 -0.82 17.29
N ASP A 254 0.56 -1.64 18.22
CA ASP A 254 0.70 -3.09 18.10
C ASP A 254 -0.22 -3.68 17.02
N PHE A 255 0.29 -4.66 16.27
CA PHE A 255 -0.45 -5.38 15.24
C PHE A 255 0.02 -6.83 15.14
N SER A 256 -0.74 -7.66 14.43
CA SER A 256 -0.33 -9.02 14.06
C SER A 256 -0.79 -9.37 12.66
N PHE A 257 0.07 -10.06 11.90
CA PHE A 257 -0.17 -10.47 10.53
C PHE A 257 0.34 -11.89 10.29
N VAL A 258 0.08 -12.40 9.09
CA VAL A 258 0.76 -13.60 8.55
C VAL A 258 1.66 -13.10 7.42
N SER A 259 2.96 -13.38 7.51
CA SER A 259 3.94 -12.98 6.52
C SER A 259 3.89 -13.87 5.26
N THR A 260 4.57 -13.45 4.19
CA THR A 260 4.71 -14.22 2.94
C THR A 260 5.29 -15.62 3.14
N ASP A 261 6.18 -15.81 4.12
CA ASP A 261 6.70 -17.13 4.52
C ASP A 261 5.77 -17.88 5.51
N ALA A 262 4.49 -17.52 5.51
CA ALA A 262 3.38 -18.08 6.30
C ALA A 262 3.54 -18.04 7.83
N LYS A 263 4.55 -17.37 8.38
CA LYS A 263 4.71 -17.19 9.83
C LYS A 263 3.67 -16.20 10.35
N LYS A 264 3.05 -16.51 11.49
CA LYS A 264 2.28 -15.50 12.23
C LYS A 264 3.25 -14.64 13.05
N ILE A 265 3.23 -13.34 12.82
CA ILE A 265 4.09 -12.36 13.50
C ILE A 265 3.21 -11.32 14.17
N SER A 266 3.50 -10.99 15.44
CA SER A 266 3.02 -9.77 16.08
C SER A 266 4.18 -8.82 16.34
N LEU A 267 3.97 -7.52 16.20
CA LEU A 267 5.00 -6.53 16.52
C LEU A 267 5.44 -6.64 18.00
N LYS A 268 4.52 -6.98 18.90
CA LYS A 268 4.81 -7.29 20.30
C LYS A 268 5.70 -8.52 20.53
N ASP A 269 5.67 -9.51 19.65
CA ASP A 269 6.51 -10.70 19.77
C ASP A 269 7.99 -10.40 19.41
N LEU A 270 8.26 -9.25 18.79
CA LEU A 270 9.60 -8.76 18.44
C LEU A 270 10.24 -7.88 19.53
N ARG A 271 9.62 -7.73 20.71
CA ARG A 271 10.25 -7.01 21.83
C ARG A 271 11.52 -7.71 22.29
N GLY A 272 12.55 -6.93 22.62
CA GLY A 272 13.94 -7.43 22.78
C GLY A 272 14.79 -7.39 21.50
N LYS A 273 14.21 -7.02 20.34
CA LYS A 273 14.92 -6.65 19.12
C LYS A 273 14.73 -5.16 18.79
N VAL A 274 15.70 -4.57 18.09
CA VAL A 274 15.50 -3.34 17.31
C VAL A 274 14.71 -3.71 16.05
N VAL A 275 13.67 -2.96 15.69
CA VAL A 275 12.80 -3.32 14.55
C VAL A 275 12.60 -2.14 13.61
N LEU A 276 12.89 -2.32 12.32
CA LEU A 276 12.49 -1.38 11.27
C LEU A 276 11.16 -1.81 10.66
N LEU A 277 10.15 -0.95 10.69
CA LEU A 277 8.98 -1.06 9.83
C LEU A 277 9.29 -0.32 8.53
N ASP A 278 9.14 -0.99 7.38
CA ASP A 278 9.48 -0.46 6.06
C ASP A 278 8.28 -0.54 5.11
N PHE A 279 7.67 0.59 4.79
CA PHE A 279 6.47 0.70 3.95
C PHE A 279 6.89 1.01 2.52
N TRP A 280 6.70 0.07 1.60
CA TRP A 280 7.26 0.09 0.25
C TRP A 280 6.34 -0.57 -0.80
N ALA A 281 6.71 -0.52 -2.08
CA ALA A 281 6.08 -1.24 -3.18
C ALA A 281 7.06 -1.39 -4.36
N SER A 282 6.82 -2.34 -5.27
CA SER A 282 7.65 -2.58 -6.46
C SER A 282 7.68 -1.37 -7.41
N TRP A 283 6.54 -0.69 -7.57
CA TRP A 283 6.40 0.51 -8.41
C TRP A 283 7.02 1.77 -7.79
N CYS A 284 7.43 1.73 -6.52
CA CYS A 284 8.04 2.86 -5.82
C CYS A 284 9.53 2.99 -6.17
N GLY A 285 9.85 3.70 -7.25
CA GLY A 285 11.24 3.95 -7.68
C GLY A 285 12.22 4.43 -6.58
N PRO A 286 11.83 5.32 -5.64
CA PRO A 286 12.68 5.67 -4.50
C PRO A 286 12.88 4.52 -3.48
N CYS A 287 11.92 3.60 -3.35
CA CYS A 287 12.04 2.40 -2.52
C CYS A 287 13.10 1.46 -3.11
N VAL A 288 13.00 1.19 -4.42
CA VAL A 288 13.94 0.31 -5.14
C VAL A 288 15.38 0.85 -5.07
N ARG A 289 15.58 2.17 -5.17
CA ARG A 289 16.91 2.80 -5.02
C ARG A 289 17.50 2.72 -3.60
N GLU A 290 16.66 2.62 -2.58
CA GLU A 290 17.09 2.53 -1.18
C GLU A 290 17.35 1.08 -0.73
N LEU A 291 16.74 0.10 -1.40
CA LEU A 291 16.84 -1.32 -1.08
C LEU A 291 18.28 -1.87 -0.92
N PRO A 292 19.31 -1.46 -1.70
CA PRO A 292 20.69 -1.88 -1.44
C PRO A 292 21.21 -1.49 -0.05
N ASN A 293 20.83 -0.30 0.45
CA ASN A 293 21.20 0.17 1.78
C ASN A 293 20.49 -0.66 2.86
N VAL A 294 19.17 -0.90 2.69
CA VAL A 294 18.37 -1.72 3.60
C VAL A 294 18.92 -3.15 3.71
N LYS A 295 19.29 -3.78 2.58
CA LYS A 295 19.92 -5.11 2.56
C LYS A 295 21.27 -5.15 3.30
N GLU A 296 22.11 -4.13 3.13
CA GLU A 296 23.41 -4.06 3.82
C GLU A 296 23.25 -3.82 5.33
N VAL A 297 22.31 -2.98 5.76
CA VAL A 297 21.99 -2.77 7.18
C VAL A 297 21.43 -4.06 7.81
N TYR A 298 20.51 -4.77 7.13
CA TYR A 298 20.03 -6.07 7.58
C TYR A 298 21.17 -7.08 7.77
N ARG A 299 22.05 -7.20 6.75
CA ARG A 299 23.23 -8.09 6.76
C ARG A 299 24.23 -7.75 7.87
N ARG A 300 24.33 -6.50 8.31
CA ARG A 300 25.24 -6.07 9.41
C ARG A 300 24.68 -6.36 10.81
N PHE A 301 23.36 -6.25 11.00
CA PHE A 301 22.78 -6.15 12.34
C PHE A 301 21.74 -7.22 12.71
N HIS A 302 21.21 -8.01 11.77
CA HIS A 302 20.16 -9.01 12.05
C HIS A 302 20.52 -9.94 13.22
N ASP A 303 21.70 -10.58 13.13
CA ASP A 303 22.20 -11.54 14.15
C ASP A 303 22.52 -10.88 15.51
N ARG A 304 22.66 -9.55 15.56
CA ARG A 304 22.85 -8.78 16.82
C ARG A 304 21.53 -8.44 17.52
N GLY A 305 20.40 -8.72 16.87
CA GLY A 305 19.05 -8.44 17.38
C GLY A 305 18.32 -7.33 16.63
N PHE A 306 18.60 -7.15 15.33
CA PHE A 306 17.80 -6.31 14.44
C PHE A 306 16.77 -7.16 13.68
N GLU A 307 15.65 -6.55 13.30
CA GLU A 307 14.62 -7.13 12.44
C GLU A 307 14.08 -6.08 11.48
N ILE A 308 13.63 -6.51 10.30
CA ILE A 308 12.85 -5.64 9.40
C ILE A 308 11.50 -6.31 9.16
N ILE A 309 10.44 -5.51 9.21
CA ILE A 309 9.09 -5.90 8.80
C ILE A 309 8.73 -5.02 7.62
N GLY A 310 8.64 -5.63 6.43
CA GLY A 310 8.16 -4.95 5.24
C GLY A 310 6.64 -4.90 5.24
N ILE A 311 6.07 -3.74 4.92
CA ILE A 311 4.65 -3.53 4.65
C ILE A 311 4.55 -3.14 3.17
N ASN A 312 4.06 -4.05 2.35
CA ASN A 312 4.02 -3.87 0.91
C ASN A 312 2.66 -3.29 0.44
N LEU A 313 2.72 -2.31 -0.48
CA LEU A 313 1.59 -1.58 -1.07
C LEU A 313 1.46 -1.84 -2.59
N ASP A 314 1.94 -2.98 -3.09
CA ASP A 314 1.55 -3.47 -4.42
C ASP A 314 0.09 -3.97 -4.40
N LEU A 315 -0.56 -3.94 -5.56
CA LEU A 315 -1.91 -4.49 -5.76
C LEU A 315 -1.84 -5.94 -6.26
N ASP A 316 -0.90 -6.23 -7.17
CA ASP A 316 -0.72 -7.56 -7.73
C ASP A 316 0.25 -8.40 -6.89
N LYS A 317 -0.15 -9.64 -6.60
CA LYS A 317 0.62 -10.56 -5.76
C LYS A 317 1.79 -11.19 -6.51
N GLU A 318 1.65 -11.45 -7.81
CA GLU A 318 2.69 -12.12 -8.61
C GLU A 318 3.84 -11.15 -8.89
N GLN A 319 3.54 -9.89 -9.24
CA GLN A 319 4.52 -8.80 -9.33
C GLN A 319 5.34 -8.67 -8.05
N PHE A 320 4.66 -8.63 -6.89
CA PHE A 320 5.30 -8.54 -5.59
C PHE A 320 6.14 -9.78 -5.25
N GLU A 321 5.61 -11.00 -5.43
CA GLU A 321 6.33 -12.25 -5.13
C GLU A 321 7.53 -12.47 -6.07
N ASN A 322 7.46 -12.01 -7.33
CA ASN A 322 8.59 -11.98 -8.25
C ASN A 322 9.64 -10.95 -7.82
N PHE A 323 9.23 -9.74 -7.43
CA PHE A 323 10.15 -8.68 -7.00
C PHE A 323 10.96 -9.07 -5.75
N ILE A 324 10.31 -9.65 -4.72
CA ILE A 324 11.03 -10.08 -3.50
C ILE A 324 12.01 -11.23 -3.79
N GLN A 325 11.76 -12.05 -4.81
CA GLN A 325 12.68 -13.11 -5.26
C GLN A 325 13.84 -12.53 -6.07
N GLU A 326 13.57 -11.73 -7.11
CA GLU A 326 14.57 -11.09 -7.97
C GLU A 326 15.58 -10.26 -7.16
N TYR A 327 15.07 -9.40 -6.28
CA TYR A 327 15.90 -8.55 -5.44
C TYR A 327 16.39 -9.26 -4.17
N GLY A 328 16.04 -10.53 -3.94
CA GLY A 328 16.49 -11.34 -2.81
C GLY A 328 16.22 -10.68 -1.45
N ILE A 329 14.95 -10.37 -1.19
CA ILE A 329 14.44 -9.75 0.04
C ILE A 329 14.06 -10.87 1.02
N THR A 330 14.77 -10.97 2.15
CA THR A 330 14.72 -12.14 3.05
C THR A 330 14.06 -11.88 4.40
N TRP A 331 13.70 -10.64 4.72
CA TRP A 331 12.98 -10.28 5.93
C TRP A 331 11.45 -10.40 5.75
N PRO A 332 10.67 -10.65 6.82
CA PRO A 332 9.23 -10.87 6.72
C PRO A 332 8.47 -9.70 6.05
N GLN A 333 7.57 -10.05 5.15
CA GLN A 333 6.73 -9.10 4.41
C GLN A 333 5.24 -9.30 4.74
N TYR A 334 4.52 -8.20 4.93
CA TYR A 334 3.06 -8.16 4.89
C TYR A 334 2.57 -7.67 3.53
N PHE A 335 1.63 -8.41 2.95
CA PHE A 335 0.92 -8.05 1.72
C PHE A 335 -0.57 -8.37 1.93
N ASP A 336 -1.46 -7.43 1.57
CA ASP A 336 -2.91 -7.67 1.52
C ASP A 336 -3.57 -7.32 0.19
N GLY A 337 -2.80 -6.88 -0.82
CA GLY A 337 -3.28 -6.55 -2.16
C GLY A 337 -4.19 -5.32 -2.23
N LEU A 338 -4.21 -4.49 -1.17
CA LEU A 338 -5.08 -3.32 -1.08
C LEU A 338 -4.37 -2.01 -1.47
N GLY A 339 -3.06 -2.01 -1.75
CA GLY A 339 -2.30 -0.81 -2.09
C GLY A 339 -2.39 0.25 -0.97
N TRP A 340 -2.89 1.45 -1.29
CA TRP A 340 -3.15 2.50 -0.28
C TRP A 340 -4.26 2.15 0.73
N ASP A 341 -5.10 1.16 0.43
CA ASP A 341 -6.08 0.63 1.38
C ASP A 341 -5.50 -0.42 2.36
N ASN A 342 -4.19 -0.71 2.28
CA ASN A 342 -3.46 -1.64 3.15
C ASN A 342 -3.72 -1.35 4.64
N LYS A 343 -4.09 -2.39 5.38
CA LYS A 343 -4.57 -2.26 6.76
C LYS A 343 -3.53 -1.72 7.73
N ILE A 344 -2.26 -2.06 7.54
CA ILE A 344 -1.16 -1.60 8.41
C ILE A 344 -0.72 -0.19 7.98
N ALA A 345 -0.68 0.10 6.67
CA ALA A 345 -0.43 1.45 6.16
C ALA A 345 -1.45 2.45 6.72
N LYS A 346 -2.75 2.11 6.72
CA LYS A 346 -3.81 2.91 7.34
C LYS A 346 -3.67 3.01 8.86
N LEU A 347 -3.32 1.94 9.56
CA LEU A 347 -3.09 1.94 11.01
C LEU A 347 -1.97 2.92 11.41
N TYR A 348 -0.91 2.97 10.61
CA TYR A 348 0.23 3.88 10.74
C TYR A 348 0.08 5.20 9.98
N ARG A 349 -1.10 5.49 9.42
CA ARG A 349 -1.42 6.73 8.69
C ARG A 349 -0.40 7.09 7.59
N VAL A 350 0.14 6.08 6.91
CA VAL A 350 1.14 6.21 5.85
C VAL A 350 0.48 6.68 4.55
N THR A 351 0.72 7.94 4.18
CA THR A 351 0.16 8.60 2.97
C THR A 351 1.17 8.78 1.84
N ALA A 352 2.43 8.39 2.03
CA ALA A 352 3.47 8.36 1.02
C ALA A 352 4.44 7.20 1.31
N ILE A 353 5.01 6.62 0.25
CA ILE A 353 6.07 5.62 0.35
C ILE A 353 7.31 6.09 -0.45
N PRO A 354 8.53 5.71 -0.04
CA PRO A 354 8.84 4.84 1.09
C PRO A 354 8.65 5.55 2.42
N ALA A 355 8.14 4.87 3.44
CA ALA A 355 8.09 5.39 4.81
C ALA A 355 8.68 4.37 5.78
N THR A 356 9.43 4.83 6.79
CA THR A 356 10.08 3.93 7.75
C THR A 356 9.86 4.37 9.20
N TYR A 357 9.72 3.39 10.10
CA TYR A 357 9.71 3.61 11.55
C TYR A 357 10.71 2.67 12.20
N LEU A 358 11.78 3.22 12.76
CA LEU A 358 12.79 2.45 13.49
C LEU A 358 12.43 2.43 14.98
N LEU A 359 12.31 1.24 15.54
CA LEU A 359 11.85 0.96 16.89
C LEU A 359 12.96 0.33 17.74
N ASP A 360 13.02 0.64 19.04
CA ASP A 360 13.89 -0.06 19.99
C ASP A 360 13.29 -1.36 20.54
N ASP A 361 14.02 -2.01 21.46
CA ASP A 361 13.64 -3.25 22.13
C ASP A 361 12.34 -3.16 22.95
N GLN A 362 11.91 -1.96 23.35
CA GLN A 362 10.64 -1.70 24.01
C GLN A 362 9.52 -1.33 23.00
N GLY A 363 9.89 -1.21 21.72
CA GLY A 363 9.06 -0.79 20.61
C GLY A 363 8.59 0.65 20.74
N ILE A 364 9.47 1.51 21.26
CA ILE A 364 9.35 2.96 21.17
C ILE A 364 9.91 3.38 19.81
N ILE A 365 9.25 4.32 19.12
CA ILE A 365 9.71 4.89 17.85
C ILE A 365 10.93 5.76 18.16
N ARG A 366 12.09 5.43 17.59
CA ARG A 366 13.38 6.12 17.82
C ARG A 366 13.83 6.95 16.61
N ALA A 367 13.40 6.58 15.41
CA ALA A 367 13.55 7.41 14.21
C ALA A 367 12.44 7.15 13.20
N LYS A 368 12.17 8.11 12.32
CA LYS A 368 11.20 8.04 11.21
C LYS A 368 11.90 8.40 9.90
N ASN A 369 11.50 7.74 8.81
CA ASN A 369 11.92 8.04 7.42
C ASN A 369 13.44 8.11 7.19
N VAL A 370 14.22 7.37 7.99
CA VAL A 370 15.69 7.27 7.87
C VAL A 370 16.10 6.38 6.70
N ARG A 371 17.21 6.75 6.04
CA ARG A 371 17.72 6.16 4.79
C ARG A 371 19.23 6.18 4.71
N GLY A 372 19.79 5.37 3.82
CA GLY A 372 21.21 5.35 3.49
C GLY A 372 22.09 5.19 4.73
N GLU A 373 23.16 5.97 4.79
CA GLU A 373 24.08 5.94 5.92
C GLU A 373 23.40 6.32 7.25
N LYS A 374 22.38 7.19 7.24
CA LYS A 374 21.64 7.55 8.47
C LYS A 374 20.81 6.38 9.01
N LEU A 375 20.29 5.51 8.15
CA LEU A 375 19.63 4.26 8.59
C LEU A 375 20.64 3.34 9.27
N ALA A 376 21.84 3.17 8.71
CA ALA A 376 22.89 2.36 9.30
C ALA A 376 23.32 2.89 10.68
N GLN A 377 23.53 4.20 10.80
CA GLN A 377 23.98 4.86 12.04
C GLN A 377 22.96 4.75 13.18
N GLU A 378 21.66 4.98 12.92
CA GLU A 378 20.64 4.85 13.96
C GLU A 378 20.40 3.38 14.36
N VAL A 379 20.49 2.42 13.43
CA VAL A 379 20.41 0.98 13.77
C VAL A 379 21.62 0.56 14.62
N GLU A 380 22.85 0.96 14.26
CA GLU A 380 24.06 0.64 15.03
C GLU A 380 23.99 1.15 16.47
N LYS A 381 23.56 2.40 16.64
CA LYS A 381 23.33 3.05 17.94
C LYS A 381 22.32 2.30 18.80
N LEU A 382 21.17 1.91 18.24
CA LEU A 382 20.16 1.15 19.00
C LEU A 382 20.60 -0.28 19.33
N ILE A 383 21.44 -0.89 18.47
CA ILE A 383 22.05 -2.19 18.76
C ILE A 383 23.09 -2.08 19.88
N ALA A 384 23.88 -1.00 19.93
CA ALA A 384 24.79 -0.73 21.04
C ALA A 384 24.00 -0.54 22.36
N GLU A 385 22.95 0.30 22.37
CA GLU A 385 22.05 0.45 23.53
C GLU A 385 21.46 -0.90 24.00
N LEU A 386 21.13 -1.80 23.06
CA LEU A 386 20.59 -3.12 23.35
C LEU A 386 21.66 -4.11 23.89
N GLU A 387 22.89 -4.04 23.38
CA GLU A 387 24.02 -4.85 23.84
C GLU A 387 24.47 -4.42 25.24
N GLU A 388 24.53 -3.12 25.54
CA GLU A 388 24.79 -2.59 26.89
C GLU A 388 23.73 -3.04 27.90
N LYS A 389 22.44 -2.95 27.56
CA LYS A 389 21.33 -3.47 28.41
C LYS A 389 21.51 -4.97 28.70
N LYS A 390 21.84 -5.77 27.68
CA LYS A 390 22.07 -7.23 27.83
C LYS A 390 23.29 -7.52 28.72
N ALA A 391 24.37 -6.76 28.58
CA ALA A 391 25.56 -6.89 29.41
C ALA A 391 25.24 -6.60 30.88
N ALA A 392 24.61 -5.46 31.19
CA ALA A 392 24.22 -5.07 32.55
C ALA A 392 23.30 -6.10 33.23
N VAL A 393 22.33 -6.67 32.50
CA VAL A 393 21.47 -7.75 33.03
C VAL A 393 22.27 -9.04 33.30
N SER A 394 23.29 -9.34 32.49
CA SER A 394 24.15 -10.52 32.68
C SER A 394 25.15 -10.38 33.85
N GLU A 395 25.44 -9.15 34.28
CA GLU A 395 26.24 -8.87 35.46
C GLU A 395 25.37 -8.84 36.72
N ALA A 396 24.19 -8.21 36.66
CA ALA A 396 23.22 -8.20 37.75
C ALA A 396 22.79 -9.63 38.17
N SER A 397 22.53 -10.53 37.22
CA SER A 397 22.15 -11.92 37.53
C SER A 397 23.26 -12.71 38.22
N ARG A 398 24.53 -12.39 37.96
CA ARG A 398 25.69 -12.99 38.67
C ARG A 398 25.84 -12.48 40.10
N GLU A 399 25.32 -11.30 40.42
CA GLU A 399 25.25 -10.80 41.80
C GLU A 399 24.01 -11.33 42.54
N GLU A 400 22.87 -11.49 41.87
CA GLU A 400 21.65 -12.04 42.50
C GLU A 400 21.78 -13.52 42.89
N ASP A 401 22.44 -14.36 42.07
CA ASP A 401 22.72 -15.77 42.41
C ASP A 401 23.56 -15.93 43.70
N GLN A 402 24.33 -14.91 44.10
CA GLN A 402 25.08 -14.92 45.36
C GLN A 402 24.25 -14.45 46.57
N LYS A 403 23.03 -13.94 46.35
CA LYS A 403 22.28 -13.13 47.33
C LYS A 403 20.92 -13.71 47.71
N ALA A 404 20.76 -15.03 47.58
CA ALA A 404 19.53 -15.77 47.88
C ALA A 404 19.14 -15.78 49.38
N SER A 405 18.67 -14.64 49.89
CA SER A 405 17.90 -14.52 51.14
C SER A 405 16.56 -13.80 50.87
N LEU A 406 15.48 -14.43 51.33
CA LEU A 406 14.07 -14.22 50.95
C LEU A 406 13.46 -12.86 51.40
N PRO A 407 12.26 -12.44 50.90
CA PRO A 407 11.66 -12.64 49.56
C PRO A 407 10.75 -11.46 49.05
N SER A 408 9.93 -11.73 48.01
CA SER A 408 8.70 -11.03 47.55
C SER A 408 8.90 -9.80 46.63
N ASN A 409 8.15 -9.56 45.53
CA ASN A 409 6.98 -10.23 44.89
C ASN A 409 6.79 -9.67 43.43
N LEU A 410 6.02 -10.19 42.46
CA LEU A 410 5.06 -11.32 42.39
C LEU A 410 5.17 -12.10 41.01
N PRO A 411 4.21 -12.29 40.04
CA PRO A 411 4.36 -13.27 38.93
C PRO A 411 4.28 -12.74 37.46
N SER A 412 4.50 -13.65 36.49
CA SER A 412 4.32 -13.48 35.02
C SER A 412 3.59 -14.69 34.37
N LEU A 413 3.00 -14.55 33.17
CA LEU A 413 2.37 -15.63 32.36
C LEU A 413 2.39 -15.34 30.84
N VAL A 414 2.55 -16.38 29.98
CA VAL A 414 2.00 -16.62 28.60
C VAL A 414 2.75 -17.80 27.88
N GLN A 415 2.20 -18.38 26.79
CA GLN A 415 2.66 -19.62 26.11
C GLN A 415 2.65 -19.54 24.55
N VAL A 416 3.02 -20.63 23.84
CA VAL A 416 3.54 -20.68 22.43
C VAL A 416 2.77 -21.70 21.50
N PRO A 417 2.68 -21.52 20.15
CA PRO A 417 1.87 -22.35 19.21
C PRO A 417 2.60 -23.52 18.46
N LYS A 418 2.00 -24.12 17.39
CA LYS A 418 2.32 -25.44 16.79
C LYS A 418 2.29 -25.55 15.24
N GLU A 419 2.76 -26.68 14.69
CA GLU A 419 3.08 -26.99 13.28
C GLU A 419 1.97 -27.65 12.40
N ILE A 420 2.25 -27.80 11.08
CA ILE A 420 1.32 -28.27 10.03
C ILE A 420 1.14 -29.79 9.92
N LEU A 421 2.23 -30.59 9.84
CA LEU A 421 2.12 -32.05 9.73
C LEU A 421 3.15 -32.71 10.65
N VAL A 422 2.77 -32.85 11.92
CA VAL A 422 3.64 -33.35 12.99
C VAL A 422 3.96 -34.82 12.74
N VAL A 423 5.25 -35.11 12.60
CA VAL A 423 5.78 -36.46 12.38
C VAL A 423 6.26 -37.06 13.69
N SER A 424 5.80 -38.27 14.00
CA SER A 424 6.27 -39.06 15.14
C SER A 424 7.05 -40.26 14.62
N VAL A 425 8.38 -40.15 14.61
CA VAL A 425 9.30 -41.27 14.34
C VAL A 425 9.64 -41.97 15.67
N PRO A 426 9.75 -43.32 15.71
CA PRO A 426 10.20 -44.02 16.92
C PRO A 426 11.61 -43.61 17.35
N GLU A 427 11.86 -43.50 18.66
CA GLU A 427 13.13 -43.01 19.24
C GLU A 427 14.36 -43.86 18.87
N GLY A 428 14.17 -45.09 18.37
CA GLY A 428 15.24 -45.87 17.75
C GLY A 428 14.78 -47.13 17.02
N ALA A 429 15.52 -47.50 15.98
CA ALA A 429 15.40 -48.75 15.24
C ALA A 429 16.47 -49.76 15.68
N SER A 430 16.09 -50.81 16.42
CA SER A 430 17.03 -51.87 16.82
C SER A 430 17.19 -52.90 15.71
N LEU A 431 18.43 -53.06 15.21
CA LEU A 431 18.80 -53.99 14.15
C LEU A 431 19.88 -54.98 14.60
N PHE A 432 19.99 -56.07 13.85
CA PHE A 432 20.95 -57.15 14.03
C PHE A 432 21.56 -57.50 12.66
N PRO A 433 22.83 -57.91 12.57
CA PRO A 433 23.42 -58.35 11.30
C PRO A 433 22.60 -59.48 10.66
N GLY A 434 22.11 -59.28 9.43
CA GLY A 434 21.21 -60.21 8.75
C GLY A 434 19.72 -60.09 9.13
N GLY A 435 19.35 -59.13 9.98
CA GLY A 435 17.98 -58.94 10.48
C GLY A 435 17.17 -57.87 9.74
N GLU A 436 15.85 -57.94 9.93
CA GLU A 436 14.86 -56.95 9.47
C GLU A 436 14.14 -56.34 10.68
N VAL A 437 13.86 -55.02 10.65
CA VAL A 437 12.96 -54.36 11.61
C VAL A 437 11.95 -53.47 10.87
N ARG A 438 10.71 -53.43 11.37
CA ARG A 438 9.65 -52.56 10.87
C ARG A 438 9.49 -51.34 11.78
N LEU A 439 9.41 -50.17 11.18
CA LEU A 439 9.12 -48.90 11.85
C LEU A 439 7.71 -48.45 11.49
N GLU A 440 6.96 -47.96 12.46
CA GLU A 440 5.72 -47.21 12.20
C GLU A 440 5.98 -45.72 12.44
N VAL A 441 5.80 -44.93 11.39
CA VAL A 441 5.90 -43.46 11.44
C VAL A 441 4.48 -42.89 11.56
N GLY A 442 4.22 -42.20 12.67
CA GLY A 442 2.97 -41.47 12.87
C GLY A 442 2.97 -40.15 12.12
N LEU A 443 1.87 -39.83 11.45
CA LEU A 443 1.69 -38.59 10.69
C LEU A 443 0.39 -37.94 11.15
N LYS A 444 0.50 -36.79 11.83
CA LYS A 444 -0.64 -35.98 12.26
C LYS A 444 -0.70 -34.69 11.47
N ASN A 445 -1.68 -34.59 10.60
CA ASN A 445 -2.04 -33.33 9.97
C ASN A 445 -2.73 -32.42 11.02
N GLY A 446 -2.20 -31.22 11.19
CA GLY A 446 -2.71 -30.15 12.07
C GLY A 446 -3.37 -29.00 11.29
N SER A 447 -3.62 -29.19 9.99
CA SER A 447 -4.08 -28.15 9.06
C SER A 447 -5.37 -28.56 8.32
N GLN A 448 -6.00 -27.60 7.63
CA GLN A 448 -7.36 -27.75 7.09
C GLN A 448 -7.46 -28.39 5.69
N TYR A 449 -6.35 -28.78 5.07
CA TYR A 449 -6.31 -29.47 3.77
C TYR A 449 -5.62 -30.83 3.91
N PRO A 450 -5.95 -31.85 3.08
CA PRO A 450 -5.26 -33.13 3.11
C PRO A 450 -3.81 -33.01 2.64
N ALA A 451 -2.95 -33.86 3.18
CA ALA A 451 -1.64 -34.17 2.61
C ALA A 451 -1.78 -35.45 1.79
N GLU A 452 -1.78 -35.31 0.46
CA GLU A 452 -1.99 -36.38 -0.53
C GLU A 452 -0.65 -36.94 -1.03
N ASP A 453 -0.67 -38.16 -1.58
CA ASP A 453 0.49 -38.90 -2.12
C ASP A 453 1.75 -38.77 -1.26
N VAL A 454 1.61 -39.19 0.01
CA VAL A 454 2.62 -39.08 1.06
C VAL A 454 3.63 -40.22 0.93
N GLU A 455 4.81 -39.92 0.40
CA GLU A 455 5.95 -40.85 0.32
C GLU A 455 6.84 -40.73 1.56
N LEU A 456 7.29 -41.86 2.10
CA LEU A 456 8.30 -41.92 3.15
C LEU A 456 9.50 -42.72 2.66
N THR A 457 10.67 -42.14 2.81
CA THR A 457 11.98 -42.72 2.45
C THR A 457 12.94 -42.55 3.62
N VAL A 458 13.98 -43.39 3.72
CA VAL A 458 15.05 -43.20 4.72
C VAL A 458 16.32 -42.79 4.00
N THR A 459 16.90 -41.66 4.39
CA THR A 459 18.18 -41.14 3.90
C THR A 459 19.25 -41.25 4.98
N ASP A 460 20.51 -41.02 4.60
CA ASP A 460 21.66 -41.03 5.51
C ASP A 460 21.86 -42.39 6.22
N LEU A 461 21.52 -43.49 5.53
CA LEU A 461 21.68 -44.87 6.02
C LEU A 461 23.16 -45.29 6.10
N PRO A 462 23.57 -46.04 7.15
CA PRO A 462 24.91 -46.60 7.24
C PRO A 462 25.14 -47.72 6.21
N GLN A 463 26.39 -47.87 5.76
CA GLN A 463 26.76 -48.81 4.71
C GLN A 463 26.41 -50.26 5.09
N GLY A 464 25.48 -50.87 4.36
CA GLY A 464 24.94 -52.21 4.64
C GLY A 464 23.61 -52.22 5.41
N VAL A 465 22.95 -51.06 5.62
CA VAL A 465 21.51 -51.01 5.92
C VAL A 465 20.77 -50.50 4.69
N GLU A 466 19.71 -51.20 4.31
CA GLU A 466 18.78 -50.81 3.24
C GLU A 466 17.40 -50.53 3.84
N ALA A 467 16.67 -49.57 3.26
CA ALA A 467 15.31 -49.22 3.65
C ALA A 467 14.33 -49.42 2.50
N GLU A 468 13.26 -50.17 2.75
CA GLU A 468 12.10 -50.27 1.87
C GLU A 468 11.15 -49.12 2.21
N GLY A 469 11.05 -48.15 1.29
CA GLY A 469 10.16 -47.00 1.40
C GLY A 469 8.67 -47.39 1.34
N THR A 470 7.79 -46.47 1.71
CA THR A 470 6.34 -46.70 1.69
C THR A 470 5.59 -45.43 1.30
N SER A 471 4.35 -45.56 0.83
CA SER A 471 3.50 -44.41 0.52
C SER A 471 2.06 -44.58 1.00
N LEU A 472 1.43 -43.46 1.35
CA LEU A 472 0.03 -43.34 1.70
C LEU A 472 -0.64 -42.37 0.73
N LYS A 473 -1.81 -42.73 0.17
CA LYS A 473 -2.53 -41.83 -0.73
C LYS A 473 -2.94 -40.51 -0.05
N GLU A 474 -3.24 -40.52 1.25
CA GLU A 474 -3.68 -39.32 1.98
C GLU A 474 -3.51 -39.41 3.50
N VAL A 475 -3.20 -38.26 4.11
CA VAL A 475 -3.40 -37.92 5.53
C VAL A 475 -4.41 -36.75 5.57
N PRO A 476 -5.69 -37.00 5.90
CA PRO A 476 -6.75 -35.99 5.82
C PRO A 476 -6.48 -34.74 6.65
N ALA A 477 -7.16 -33.65 6.29
CA ALA A 477 -7.24 -32.41 7.09
C ALA A 477 -7.53 -32.70 8.57
N PHE A 478 -6.73 -32.12 9.47
CA PHE A 478 -6.74 -32.32 10.92
C PHE A 478 -6.68 -33.80 11.39
N GLY A 479 -6.31 -34.73 10.50
CA GLY A 479 -6.41 -36.18 10.71
C GLY A 479 -5.05 -36.86 10.94
N GLU A 480 -5.13 -38.13 11.33
CA GLU A 480 -3.96 -38.97 11.63
C GLU A 480 -3.89 -40.22 10.72
N ARG A 481 -2.66 -40.63 10.43
CA ARG A 481 -2.30 -41.89 9.77
C ARG A 481 -1.01 -42.45 10.37
N ALA A 482 -0.75 -43.72 10.11
CA ALA A 482 0.55 -44.35 10.36
C ALA A 482 1.04 -45.02 9.07
N ALA A 483 2.34 -44.96 8.83
CA ALA A 483 3.02 -45.56 7.69
C ALA A 483 4.05 -46.59 8.17
N SER A 484 4.04 -47.81 7.62
CA SER A 484 4.98 -48.86 8.00
C SER A 484 6.15 -48.94 7.02
N MET A 485 7.36 -48.65 7.49
CA MET A 485 8.61 -48.76 6.75
C MET A 485 9.41 -49.99 7.20
N VAL A 486 10.31 -50.50 6.36
CA VAL A 486 11.12 -51.69 6.68
C VAL A 486 12.61 -51.38 6.49
N LEU A 487 13.43 -51.76 7.47
CA LEU A 487 14.89 -51.70 7.41
C LEU A 487 15.49 -53.11 7.43
N ARG A 488 16.47 -53.39 6.58
CA ARG A 488 17.24 -54.65 6.53
C ARG A 488 18.73 -54.38 6.71
N SER A 489 19.44 -55.22 7.46
CA SER A 489 20.90 -55.14 7.62
C SER A 489 21.61 -56.31 6.94
N SER A 490 22.52 -55.99 6.02
CA SER A 490 23.32 -56.94 5.23
C SER A 490 24.80 -57.00 5.68
N GLY A 491 25.07 -56.78 6.97
CA GLY A 491 26.38 -57.02 7.59
C GLY A 491 27.05 -55.80 8.24
N VAL A 492 26.27 -54.87 8.79
CA VAL A 492 26.81 -53.66 9.45
C VAL A 492 27.47 -54.00 10.79
N GLN A 493 28.52 -53.23 11.14
CA GLN A 493 29.19 -53.35 12.43
C GLN A 493 28.25 -52.96 13.60
N PRO A 494 28.40 -53.55 14.80
CA PRO A 494 27.67 -53.11 15.98
C PRO A 494 27.99 -51.65 16.32
N GLY A 495 26.97 -50.84 16.57
CA GLY A 495 27.12 -49.40 16.78
C GLY A 495 25.81 -48.64 16.66
N GLU A 496 25.87 -47.33 16.96
CA GLU A 496 24.75 -46.41 16.73
C GLU A 496 25.01 -45.53 15.51
N TYR A 497 23.95 -45.30 14.74
CA TYR A 497 23.97 -44.53 13.50
C TYR A 497 22.77 -43.57 13.48
N THR A 498 22.95 -42.40 12.87
CA THR A 498 21.87 -41.41 12.69
C THR A 498 21.50 -41.37 11.21
N ALA A 499 20.31 -41.85 10.91
CA ALA A 499 19.65 -41.70 9.62
C ALA A 499 18.53 -40.65 9.73
N LYS A 500 17.79 -40.42 8.65
CA LYS A 500 16.58 -39.58 8.67
C LYS A 500 15.44 -40.23 7.91
N VAL A 501 14.22 -40.13 8.44
CA VAL A 501 13.02 -40.35 7.63
C VAL A 501 12.75 -39.05 6.87
N LYS A 502 12.81 -39.11 5.54
CA LYS A 502 12.41 -38.01 4.65
C LYS A 502 11.02 -38.29 4.11
N ILE A 503 10.07 -37.48 4.57
CA ILE A 503 8.67 -37.51 4.15
C ILE A 503 8.52 -36.51 3.01
N ARG A 504 7.78 -36.88 1.96
CA ARG A 504 7.27 -35.98 0.92
C ARG A 504 5.76 -36.14 0.85
N TYR A 505 5.05 -35.08 0.51
CA TYR A 505 3.60 -35.15 0.26
C TYR A 505 3.16 -33.98 -0.61
N HIS A 506 2.10 -34.17 -1.38
CA HIS A 506 1.41 -33.08 -2.07
C HIS A 506 0.39 -32.46 -1.12
N TYR A 507 0.46 -31.15 -0.91
CA TYR A 507 -0.50 -30.41 -0.11
C TYR A 507 -1.31 -29.51 -1.03
N CYS A 508 -2.59 -29.84 -1.23
CA CYS A 508 -3.42 -29.21 -2.24
C CYS A 508 -4.35 -28.15 -1.63
N ILE A 509 -4.24 -26.92 -2.12
CA ILE A 509 -5.08 -25.77 -1.74
C ILE A 509 -5.86 -25.34 -2.98
N GLY A 510 -7.12 -25.78 -3.08
CA GLY A 510 -7.86 -25.67 -4.34
C GLY A 510 -7.18 -26.50 -5.43
N ASP A 511 -7.02 -25.92 -6.62
CA ASP A 511 -6.40 -26.59 -7.77
C ASP A 511 -4.85 -26.56 -7.73
N SER A 512 -4.24 -25.97 -6.69
CA SER A 512 -2.77 -25.86 -6.55
C SER A 512 -2.21 -26.86 -5.52
N CYS A 513 -1.47 -27.87 -6.00
CA CYS A 513 -0.81 -28.88 -5.18
C CYS A 513 0.70 -28.63 -5.05
N PHE A 514 1.18 -28.48 -3.81
CA PHE A 514 2.59 -28.22 -3.50
C PHE A 514 3.28 -29.47 -2.97
N GLN A 515 4.37 -29.94 -3.59
CA GLN A 515 5.14 -31.08 -3.06
C GLN A 515 6.01 -30.63 -1.88
N MET A 516 5.48 -30.78 -0.67
CA MET A 516 6.18 -30.55 0.59
C MET A 516 7.20 -31.66 0.85
N SER A 517 8.28 -31.35 1.56
CA SER A 517 9.18 -32.36 2.12
C SER A 517 9.74 -31.91 3.47
N GLN A 518 9.82 -32.85 4.42
CA GLN A 518 10.39 -32.65 5.75
C GLN A 518 11.19 -33.87 6.19
N GLU A 519 12.21 -33.64 7.03
CA GLU A 519 13.12 -34.68 7.53
C GLU A 519 13.01 -34.79 9.04
N ALA A 520 12.76 -36.00 9.55
CA ALA A 520 12.74 -36.31 10.97
C ALA A 520 13.92 -37.26 11.30
N PRO A 521 14.68 -37.01 12.39
CA PRO A 521 15.84 -37.83 12.73
C PRO A 521 15.42 -39.24 13.15
N LEU A 522 16.23 -40.23 12.77
CA LEU A 522 16.03 -41.64 13.09
C LEU A 522 17.34 -42.24 13.61
N ARG A 523 17.38 -42.61 14.90
CA ARG A 523 18.50 -43.35 15.49
C ARG A 523 18.37 -44.82 15.13
N ILE A 524 19.43 -45.42 14.60
CA ILE A 524 19.52 -46.85 14.28
C ILE A 524 20.59 -47.46 15.18
N VAL A 525 20.24 -48.52 15.92
CA VAL A 525 21.14 -49.20 16.86
C VAL A 525 21.35 -50.63 16.37
N VAL A 526 22.54 -50.92 15.85
CA VAL A 526 22.94 -52.27 15.43
C VAL A 526 23.64 -52.97 16.60
N SER A 527 23.17 -54.14 16.99
CA SER A 527 23.70 -54.88 18.14
C SER A 527 23.86 -56.38 17.87
N GLU A 528 24.61 -57.09 18.72
CA GLU A 528 25.12 -58.43 18.41
C GLU A 528 24.13 -59.60 18.65
N LYS A 529 23.05 -59.40 19.41
CA LYS A 529 22.11 -60.47 19.79
C LYS A 529 20.66 -60.01 19.83
N ALA A 530 19.82 -60.64 19.01
CA ALA A 530 18.39 -60.35 18.96
C ALA A 530 17.69 -60.59 20.32
N PRO A 531 16.92 -59.62 20.85
CA PRO A 531 16.10 -59.81 22.03
C PRO A 531 14.90 -60.72 21.73
N ALA A 532 14.39 -61.39 22.76
CA ALA A 532 13.18 -62.22 22.64
C ALA A 532 11.96 -61.35 22.27
N GLN A 533 11.18 -61.78 21.28
CA GLN A 533 10.12 -60.98 20.66
C GLN A 533 8.99 -60.60 21.64
N ALA A 534 8.80 -59.30 21.85
CA ALA A 534 7.59 -58.76 22.49
C ALA A 534 6.46 -58.66 21.45
N VAL A 535 5.45 -59.53 21.54
CA VAL A 535 4.37 -59.62 20.55
C VAL A 535 3.33 -58.52 20.74
N VAL A 536 3.36 -57.50 19.88
CA VAL A 536 2.26 -56.53 19.74
C VAL A 536 1.20 -57.09 18.79
N LYS A 537 -0.03 -57.29 19.29
CA LYS A 537 -1.16 -57.76 18.47
C LYS A 537 -1.80 -56.58 17.70
N PRO A 538 -2.04 -56.69 16.39
CA PRO A 538 -2.83 -55.69 15.67
C PRO A 538 -4.30 -55.72 16.14
N LYS A 539 -4.88 -54.54 16.37
CA LYS A 539 -6.34 -54.41 16.51
C LYS A 539 -6.99 -54.55 15.13
N GLY A 540 -8.02 -55.41 15.03
CA GLY A 540 -8.74 -55.64 13.79
C GLY A 540 -9.53 -54.41 13.31
N LYS A 541 -9.70 -54.28 11.99
CA LYS A 541 -10.56 -53.24 11.40
C LYS A 541 -12.03 -53.50 11.75
N GLY A 542 -12.72 -52.47 12.23
CA GLY A 542 -14.17 -52.47 12.34
C GLY A 542 -14.84 -52.44 10.96
N PHE A 543 -16.04 -52.99 10.85
CA PHE A 543 -16.85 -53.02 9.63
C PHE A 543 -18.03 -52.06 9.79
N GLU A 544 -17.97 -50.88 9.16
CA GLU A 544 -18.99 -49.83 9.29
C GLU A 544 -19.81 -49.66 7.99
N PRO A 545 -21.07 -50.14 7.95
CA PRO A 545 -21.89 -50.17 6.74
C PRO A 545 -22.69 -48.87 6.54
N TRP A 546 -22.00 -47.73 6.38
CA TRP A 546 -22.63 -46.39 6.24
C TRP A 546 -23.70 -46.31 5.13
N TRP A 547 -23.59 -47.12 4.09
CA TRP A 547 -24.56 -47.21 2.99
C TRP A 547 -25.96 -47.66 3.44
N LEU A 548 -26.09 -48.39 4.56
CA LEU A 548 -27.40 -48.74 5.13
C LEU A 548 -28.17 -47.51 5.63
N LEU A 549 -27.48 -46.44 6.06
CA LEU A 549 -28.11 -45.20 6.51
C LEU A 549 -28.76 -44.43 5.35
N LEU A 550 -28.17 -44.47 4.15
CA LEU A 550 -28.77 -43.88 2.94
C LEU A 550 -30.04 -44.63 2.51
N VAL A 551 -30.01 -45.97 2.53
CA VAL A 551 -31.18 -46.80 2.20
C VAL A 551 -32.30 -46.58 3.23
N LEU A 552 -31.97 -46.51 4.53
CA LEU A 552 -32.92 -46.17 5.59
C LEU A 552 -33.49 -44.76 5.42
N GLY A 553 -32.67 -43.75 5.10
CA GLY A 553 -33.11 -42.37 4.91
C GLY A 553 -34.10 -42.21 3.77
N VAL A 554 -33.80 -42.77 2.59
CA VAL A 554 -34.69 -42.74 1.42
C VAL A 554 -35.98 -43.54 1.68
N GLY A 555 -35.87 -44.71 2.32
CA GLY A 555 -37.03 -45.51 2.71
C GLY A 555 -37.95 -44.81 3.71
N LEU A 556 -37.38 -44.15 4.72
CA LEU A 556 -38.13 -43.36 5.70
C LEU A 556 -38.86 -42.19 5.03
N ILE A 557 -38.21 -41.41 4.16
CA ILE A 557 -38.84 -40.27 3.48
C ILE A 557 -40.05 -40.74 2.64
N LEU A 558 -39.92 -41.84 1.89
CA LEU A 558 -41.03 -42.43 1.12
C LEU A 558 -42.19 -42.89 2.01
N VAL A 559 -41.90 -43.63 3.09
CA VAL A 559 -42.91 -44.12 4.04
C VAL A 559 -43.59 -42.97 4.80
N TRP A 560 -42.88 -41.87 5.06
CA TRP A 560 -43.39 -40.72 5.81
C TRP A 560 -44.21 -39.77 4.92
N PHE A 561 -43.85 -39.59 3.65
CA PHE A 561 -44.64 -38.84 2.68
C PHE A 561 -46.01 -39.51 2.44
N LEU A 562 -46.04 -40.84 2.40
CA LEU A 562 -47.27 -41.65 2.37
C LEU A 562 -48.10 -41.59 3.67
N ARG A 563 -47.59 -40.96 4.74
CA ARG A 563 -48.24 -40.89 6.06
C ARG A 563 -48.80 -39.51 6.43
N GLY A 564 -48.79 -38.56 5.50
CA GLY A 564 -49.72 -37.42 5.45
C GLY A 564 -49.68 -36.45 6.63
N SER A 565 -48.55 -35.75 6.86
CA SER A 565 -48.43 -34.77 7.95
C SER A 565 -47.88 -33.40 7.53
N GLY A 566 -48.69 -32.36 7.75
CA GLY A 566 -48.27 -30.97 7.98
C GLY A 566 -47.65 -30.18 6.81
N LEU A 567 -48.42 -29.22 6.26
CA LEU A 567 -47.96 -28.24 5.26
C LEU A 567 -46.67 -27.50 5.67
N LEU A 568 -46.46 -27.30 6.98
CA LEU A 568 -45.32 -26.59 7.55
C LEU A 568 -43.98 -27.33 7.35
N VAL A 569 -44.00 -28.66 7.25
CA VAL A 569 -42.79 -29.46 6.95
C VAL A 569 -42.46 -29.41 5.45
N LEU A 570 -43.47 -29.27 4.58
CA LEU A 570 -43.27 -29.01 3.15
C LEU A 570 -42.50 -27.70 2.94
N PHE A 571 -42.87 -26.63 3.66
CA PHE A 571 -42.13 -25.36 3.63
C PHE A 571 -40.69 -25.48 4.12
N LEU A 572 -40.42 -26.34 5.11
CA LEU A 572 -39.08 -26.56 5.64
C LEU A 572 -38.20 -27.37 4.66
N GLY A 573 -38.79 -28.36 3.97
CA GLY A 573 -38.15 -29.08 2.86
C GLY A 573 -37.91 -28.19 1.63
N ILE A 574 -38.86 -27.33 1.28
CA ILE A 574 -38.71 -26.32 0.22
C ILE A 574 -37.63 -25.30 0.62
N GLY A 575 -37.56 -24.89 1.89
CA GLY A 575 -36.51 -24.01 2.41
C GLY A 575 -35.11 -24.61 2.30
N LEU A 576 -34.95 -25.90 2.60
CA LEU A 576 -33.70 -26.63 2.42
C LEU A 576 -33.33 -26.79 0.93
N LEU A 577 -34.31 -27.06 0.06
CA LEU A 577 -34.09 -27.10 -1.40
C LEU A 577 -33.73 -25.73 -1.98
N ALA A 578 -34.39 -24.65 -1.52
CA ALA A 578 -34.08 -23.29 -1.92
C ALA A 578 -32.70 -22.84 -1.42
N GLY A 579 -32.33 -23.20 -0.18
CA GLY A 579 -30.99 -23.00 0.36
C GLY A 579 -29.92 -23.75 -0.44
N ALA A 580 -30.18 -25.00 -0.82
CA ALA A 580 -29.30 -25.78 -1.69
C ALA A 580 -29.18 -25.16 -3.10
N PHE A 581 -30.28 -24.64 -3.68
CA PHE A 581 -30.27 -23.94 -4.96
C PHE A 581 -29.55 -22.59 -4.90
N LEU A 582 -29.68 -21.83 -3.81
CA LEU A 582 -28.92 -20.59 -3.59
C LEU A 582 -27.43 -20.87 -3.41
N TYR A 583 -27.06 -21.92 -2.68
CA TYR A 583 -25.67 -22.38 -2.54
C TYR A 583 -25.08 -22.81 -3.89
N LEU A 584 -25.80 -23.64 -4.67
CA LEU A 584 -25.42 -24.02 -6.03
C LEU A 584 -25.39 -22.83 -7.00
N GLY A 585 -26.24 -21.81 -6.78
CA GLY A 585 -26.25 -20.55 -7.52
C GLY A 585 -25.01 -19.69 -7.24
N ALA A 586 -24.60 -19.56 -5.98
CA ALA A 586 -23.36 -18.88 -5.61
C ALA A 586 -22.14 -19.62 -6.20
N VAL A 587 -22.07 -20.94 -6.01
CA VAL A 587 -20.97 -21.80 -6.49
C VAL A 587 -20.85 -21.83 -8.03
N ARG A 588 -21.95 -21.63 -8.78
CA ARG A 588 -21.91 -21.54 -10.26
C ARG A 588 -21.93 -20.12 -10.84
N GLY A 589 -22.26 -19.10 -10.05
CA GLY A 589 -22.42 -17.73 -10.55
C GLY A 589 -21.11 -16.92 -10.60
N GLN A 590 -20.30 -16.98 -9.55
CA GLN A 590 -19.26 -15.95 -9.35
C GLN A 590 -18.03 -16.08 -10.24
N VAL A 591 -17.71 -17.26 -10.77
CA VAL A 591 -16.61 -17.44 -11.76
C VAL A 591 -16.92 -16.75 -13.11
N SER A 592 -18.20 -16.56 -13.43
CA SER A 592 -18.62 -15.83 -14.64
C SER A 592 -18.55 -14.32 -14.46
N GLN A 593 -19.03 -13.80 -13.32
CA GLN A 593 -19.03 -12.35 -13.05
C GLN A 593 -17.66 -11.80 -12.64
N ALA A 594 -16.78 -12.58 -12.02
CA ALA A 594 -15.42 -12.14 -11.71
C ALA A 594 -14.66 -11.66 -12.97
N ARG A 595 -14.85 -12.35 -14.10
CA ARG A 595 -14.28 -11.97 -15.41
C ARG A 595 -14.96 -10.75 -16.08
N GLN A 596 -16.06 -10.24 -15.53
CA GLN A 596 -16.76 -9.04 -16.03
C GLN A 596 -16.62 -7.82 -15.09
N VAL A 597 -16.14 -8.02 -13.86
CA VAL A 597 -15.77 -6.93 -12.95
C VAL A 597 -14.27 -6.60 -13.05
N ALA A 598 -13.42 -7.61 -13.28
CA ALA A 598 -11.98 -7.43 -13.54
C ALA A 598 -11.65 -6.63 -14.81
N SER A 599 -12.64 -6.34 -15.67
CA SER A 599 -12.49 -5.52 -16.87
C SER A 599 -12.80 -4.03 -16.68
N VAL A 600 -13.08 -3.56 -15.45
CA VAL A 600 -13.70 -2.23 -15.21
C VAL A 600 -12.83 -1.23 -14.42
N LEU A 601 -11.77 -1.66 -13.72
CA LEU A 601 -10.89 -0.76 -12.95
C LEU A 601 -9.41 -1.15 -13.02
N CYS A 602 -8.81 -1.15 -14.22
CA CYS A 602 -7.36 -0.96 -14.40
C CYS A 602 -6.91 -0.58 -15.83
N THR A 603 -7.76 0.07 -16.63
CA THR A 603 -7.38 0.60 -17.96
C THR A 603 -6.65 1.95 -17.91
N SER A 604 -6.30 2.42 -16.70
CA SER A 604 -5.55 3.67 -16.44
C SER A 604 -4.03 3.52 -16.46
N CYS A 605 -3.50 2.31 -16.71
CA CYS A 605 -2.09 2.12 -17.07
C CYS A 605 -1.83 2.58 -18.50
N VAL A 606 -1.78 3.91 -18.70
CA VAL A 606 -0.95 4.49 -19.76
C VAL A 606 0.48 3.99 -19.53
N GLY A 607 1.16 3.60 -20.61
CA GLY A 607 2.23 2.62 -20.53
C GLY A 607 3.46 3.05 -19.74
N ILE A 608 4.24 2.05 -19.34
CA ILE A 608 5.69 2.21 -19.18
C ILE A 608 6.26 2.41 -20.59
N GLU A 609 6.14 3.65 -21.06
CA GLU A 609 6.70 4.13 -22.31
C GLU A 609 7.84 5.08 -21.91
N GLU A 610 9.05 4.83 -22.40
CA GLU A 610 10.17 5.73 -22.14
C GLU A 610 9.84 7.13 -22.67
N ALA A 611 10.34 8.17 -22.00
CA ALA A 611 10.13 9.55 -22.42
C ALA A 611 10.94 9.85 -23.69
N VAL A 612 10.43 9.42 -24.85
CA VAL A 612 10.99 9.68 -26.18
C VAL A 612 10.84 11.16 -26.51
N HIS A 613 11.80 11.95 -26.02
CA HIS A 613 11.94 13.39 -26.28
C HIS A 613 12.47 13.71 -27.69
N VAL A 614 12.18 12.83 -28.66
CA VAL A 614 12.53 13.00 -30.07
C VAL A 614 11.25 13.32 -30.81
N GLU A 615 11.22 14.41 -31.58
CA GLU A 615 10.13 14.63 -32.55
C GLU A 615 10.12 13.44 -33.52
N PRO A 616 9.00 12.71 -33.67
CA PRO A 616 8.98 11.50 -34.47
C PRO A 616 9.36 11.80 -35.93
N SER A 617 10.34 11.07 -36.44
CA SER A 617 10.75 11.11 -37.85
C SER A 617 10.41 9.78 -38.50
N LEU A 618 9.67 9.80 -39.61
CA LEU A 618 9.34 8.59 -40.35
C LEU A 618 10.58 7.96 -40.97
N SER A 619 10.66 6.63 -40.96
CA SER A 619 11.64 5.86 -41.71
C SER A 619 11.47 6.02 -43.23
N GLU A 620 12.54 5.81 -43.99
CA GLU A 620 12.49 5.86 -45.46
C GLU A 620 11.51 4.82 -46.04
N GLU A 621 11.38 3.66 -45.38
CA GLU A 621 10.43 2.60 -45.76
C GLU A 621 8.98 3.06 -45.59
N THR A 622 8.63 3.69 -44.46
CA THR A 622 7.31 4.32 -44.26
C THR A 622 7.05 5.41 -45.30
N VAL A 623 8.01 6.29 -45.56
CA VAL A 623 7.84 7.40 -46.52
C VAL A 623 7.64 6.89 -47.95
N GLU A 624 8.27 5.79 -48.36
CA GLU A 624 8.00 5.18 -49.67
C GLU A 624 6.64 4.47 -49.70
N ALA A 625 6.31 3.66 -48.69
CA ALA A 625 5.06 2.93 -48.61
C ALA A 625 3.82 3.84 -48.61
N LEU A 626 3.89 5.00 -47.94
CA LEU A 626 2.81 6.00 -47.95
C LEU A 626 2.55 6.63 -49.34
N LYS A 627 3.43 6.46 -50.34
CA LYS A 627 3.18 6.89 -51.72
C LYS A 627 2.27 5.94 -52.49
N GLU A 628 2.09 4.69 -52.03
CA GLU A 628 1.22 3.69 -52.68
C GLU A 628 -0.29 3.91 -52.43
N LEU A 629 -0.67 4.85 -51.57
CA LEU A 629 -2.07 5.09 -51.22
C LEU A 629 -2.87 5.57 -52.45
N VAL A 630 -3.97 4.90 -52.74
CA VAL A 630 -4.89 5.19 -53.87
C VAL A 630 -6.22 5.78 -53.41
N ARG A 631 -6.43 5.96 -52.11
CA ARG A 631 -7.62 6.60 -51.51
C ARG A 631 -7.24 7.54 -50.36
N PRO A 632 -8.04 8.58 -50.08
CA PRO A 632 -7.93 9.37 -48.86
C PRO A 632 -8.17 8.52 -47.61
N VAL A 633 -7.47 8.86 -46.53
CA VAL A 633 -7.61 8.25 -45.19
C VAL A 633 -7.80 9.37 -44.17
N HIS A 634 -8.78 9.25 -43.30
CA HIS A 634 -9.03 10.23 -42.22
C HIS A 634 -8.72 9.61 -40.87
N LEU A 635 -7.77 10.21 -40.15
CA LEU A 635 -7.33 9.81 -38.82
C LEU A 635 -7.92 10.74 -37.76
N GLU A 636 -8.72 10.20 -36.87
CA GLU A 636 -9.18 10.88 -35.65
C GLU A 636 -8.20 10.56 -34.51
N VAL A 637 -7.47 11.57 -34.02
CA VAL A 637 -6.48 11.45 -32.95
C VAL A 637 -7.09 11.97 -31.65
N TYR A 638 -7.48 11.05 -30.78
CA TYR A 638 -8.08 11.34 -29.49
C TYR A 638 -6.99 11.50 -28.43
N HIS A 639 -7.03 12.63 -27.74
CA HIS A 639 -6.05 13.02 -26.72
C HIS A 639 -6.70 13.63 -25.48
N ALA A 640 -5.91 13.88 -24.45
CA ALA A 640 -6.29 14.62 -23.24
C ALA A 640 -5.11 15.42 -22.69
N GLU A 641 -5.35 16.40 -21.85
CA GLU A 641 -4.30 17.27 -21.27
C GLU A 641 -3.44 16.55 -20.21
N TRP A 642 -3.99 15.54 -19.55
CA TRP A 642 -3.28 14.66 -18.60
C TRP A 642 -2.44 13.56 -19.28
N CYS A 643 -2.56 13.39 -20.60
CA CYS A 643 -1.99 12.26 -21.33
C CYS A 643 -0.54 12.52 -21.76
N HIS A 644 0.43 11.94 -21.03
CA HIS A 644 1.86 12.18 -21.27
C HIS A 644 2.34 11.73 -22.65
N SER A 645 1.86 10.60 -23.18
CA SER A 645 2.22 10.07 -24.49
C SER A 645 1.49 10.74 -25.67
N CYS A 646 0.46 11.56 -25.41
CA CYS A 646 -0.36 12.15 -26.47
C CYS A 646 0.38 13.12 -27.40
N PRO A 647 1.27 14.01 -26.93
CA PRO A 647 2.05 14.88 -27.82
C PRO A 647 2.85 14.12 -28.89
N TYR A 648 3.44 12.97 -28.53
CA TYR A 648 4.15 12.12 -29.49
C TYR A 648 3.20 11.49 -30.52
N ALA A 649 2.05 10.95 -30.08
CA ALA A 649 1.06 10.39 -30.99
C ALA A 649 0.47 11.45 -31.95
N MET A 650 0.24 12.67 -31.45
CA MET A 650 -0.22 13.81 -32.24
C MET A 650 0.85 14.28 -33.24
N ALA A 651 2.13 14.24 -32.88
CA ALA A 651 3.24 14.54 -33.78
C ALA A 651 3.40 13.47 -34.86
N MET A 652 3.37 12.18 -34.50
CA MET A 652 3.45 11.08 -35.46
C MET A 652 2.35 11.16 -36.53
N ALA A 653 1.10 11.43 -36.13
CA ALA A 653 0.01 11.62 -37.08
C ALA A 653 0.23 12.84 -38.01
N ARG A 654 0.86 13.92 -37.52
CA ARG A 654 1.22 15.08 -38.37
C ARG A 654 2.27 14.71 -39.40
N GLU A 655 3.27 13.90 -39.07
CA GLU A 655 4.26 13.47 -40.05
C GLU A 655 3.66 12.58 -41.14
N PHE A 656 2.73 11.68 -40.79
CA PHE A 656 1.97 10.92 -41.79
C PHE A 656 1.20 11.86 -42.74
N SER A 657 0.51 12.87 -42.21
CA SER A 657 -0.21 13.88 -43.01
C SER A 657 0.71 14.77 -43.86
N ARG A 658 1.93 15.06 -43.38
CA ARG A 658 2.98 15.76 -44.14
C ARG A 658 3.56 14.89 -45.26
N ALA A 659 3.71 13.59 -45.03
CA ALA A 659 4.28 12.65 -45.99
C ALA A 659 3.33 12.34 -47.17
N ASN A 660 2.01 12.25 -46.92
CA ASN A 660 1.02 12.18 -48.00
C ASN A 660 -0.23 13.03 -47.68
N PRO A 661 -0.51 14.10 -48.46
CA PRO A 661 -1.70 14.95 -48.30
C PRO A 661 -3.07 14.26 -48.43
N MET A 662 -3.11 12.99 -48.85
CA MET A 662 -4.32 12.17 -48.80
C MET A 662 -4.66 11.66 -47.40
N ILE A 663 -3.74 11.80 -46.43
CA ILE A 663 -3.96 11.49 -45.01
C ILE A 663 -4.37 12.76 -44.29
N GLN A 664 -5.63 12.85 -43.87
CA GLN A 664 -6.17 13.97 -43.10
C GLN A 664 -6.22 13.60 -41.61
N VAL A 665 -5.92 14.57 -40.73
CA VAL A 665 -5.85 14.34 -39.28
C VAL A 665 -6.71 15.35 -38.53
N GLU A 666 -7.60 14.85 -37.67
CA GLU A 666 -8.41 15.64 -36.74
C GLU A 666 -7.95 15.37 -35.30
N PHE A 667 -7.72 16.42 -34.51
CA PHE A 667 -7.34 16.30 -33.10
C PHE A 667 -8.55 16.53 -32.20
N ILE A 668 -8.85 15.56 -31.33
CA ILE A 668 -10.06 15.55 -30.50
C ILE A 668 -9.64 15.48 -29.03
N ASN A 669 -9.90 16.54 -28.26
CA ASN A 669 -9.73 16.51 -26.80
C ASN A 669 -10.90 15.74 -26.19
N ALA A 670 -10.66 14.45 -25.95
CA ALA A 670 -11.66 13.49 -25.49
C ALA A 670 -12.07 13.69 -24.03
N SER A 671 -11.36 14.54 -23.27
CA SER A 671 -11.82 15.01 -21.95
C SER A 671 -12.91 16.10 -22.07
N THR A 672 -12.94 16.85 -23.17
CA THR A 672 -13.97 17.87 -23.45
C THR A 672 -15.13 17.39 -24.30
N ASP A 673 -14.92 16.35 -25.13
CA ASP A 673 -15.98 15.66 -25.88
C ASP A 673 -15.96 14.14 -25.60
N PRO A 674 -16.44 13.70 -24.42
CA PRO A 674 -16.51 12.28 -24.08
C PRO A 674 -17.54 11.54 -24.95
N SER A 675 -18.63 12.21 -25.37
CA SER A 675 -19.68 11.65 -26.22
C SER A 675 -19.12 11.08 -27.54
N ARG A 676 -18.20 11.81 -28.18
CA ARG A 676 -17.54 11.36 -29.41
C ARG A 676 -16.52 10.25 -29.17
N ALA A 677 -15.92 10.16 -27.98
CA ALA A 677 -15.00 9.08 -27.60
C ALA A 677 -15.72 7.78 -27.19
N GLU A 678 -16.90 7.88 -26.56
CA GLU A 678 -17.78 6.74 -26.28
C GLU A 678 -18.29 6.08 -27.56
N GLY A 679 -18.80 6.89 -28.49
CA GLY A 679 -19.39 6.41 -29.76
C GLY A 679 -18.43 5.66 -30.70
N VAL A 680 -17.14 5.59 -30.37
CA VAL A 680 -16.09 4.94 -31.17
C VAL A 680 -15.27 3.90 -30.39
N GLY A 681 -15.63 3.57 -29.15
CA GLY A 681 -14.94 2.54 -28.35
C GLY A 681 -13.59 2.97 -27.74
N ILE A 682 -13.36 4.28 -27.66
CA ILE A 682 -12.16 4.90 -27.04
C ILE A 682 -12.38 5.14 -25.54
N VAL A 683 -13.63 5.27 -25.08
CA VAL A 683 -13.98 4.98 -23.69
C VAL A 683 -14.14 3.47 -23.54
N ARG A 684 -13.34 2.84 -22.68
CA ARG A 684 -13.41 1.40 -22.35
C ARG A 684 -13.75 1.21 -20.88
N SER A 685 -14.88 0.55 -20.63
CA SER A 685 -15.40 0.29 -19.27
C SER A 685 -15.58 1.53 -18.40
N GLY A 686 -15.95 2.67 -19.02
CA GLY A 686 -16.14 3.95 -18.33
C GLY A 686 -14.88 4.80 -18.18
N HIS A 687 -13.70 4.33 -18.63
CA HIS A 687 -12.45 5.07 -18.60
C HIS A 687 -12.01 5.49 -20.01
N LEU A 688 -11.51 6.71 -20.14
CA LEU A 688 -11.00 7.24 -21.40
C LEU A 688 -9.59 6.68 -21.70
N VAL A 689 -9.42 6.02 -22.85
CA VAL A 689 -8.14 5.45 -23.28
C VAL A 689 -7.48 6.35 -24.32
N VAL A 690 -6.43 7.08 -23.92
CA VAL A 690 -5.64 7.96 -24.81
C VAL A 690 -4.13 7.80 -24.55
N PRO A 691 -3.25 7.97 -25.56
CA PRO A 691 -3.57 8.33 -26.95
C PRO A 691 -4.25 7.20 -27.69
N ALA A 692 -5.22 7.57 -28.52
CA ALA A 692 -5.88 6.67 -29.46
C ALA A 692 -5.95 7.31 -30.84
N ILE A 693 -5.57 6.57 -31.88
CA ILE A 693 -5.71 6.98 -33.28
C ILE A 693 -6.70 6.04 -33.93
N ARG A 694 -7.73 6.61 -34.57
CA ARG A 694 -8.79 5.88 -35.26
C ARG A 694 -8.78 6.19 -36.74
N CYS A 695 -8.74 5.18 -37.59
CA CYS A 695 -9.05 5.35 -39.01
C CYS A 695 -10.58 5.37 -39.20
N ARG A 696 -11.08 6.37 -39.92
CA ARG A 696 -12.50 6.56 -40.19
C ARG A 696 -13.04 5.57 -41.22
N GLU A 697 -12.21 5.13 -42.16
CA GLU A 697 -12.56 4.24 -43.26
C GLU A 697 -12.70 2.79 -42.80
N THR A 698 -11.75 2.29 -42.00
CA THR A 698 -11.79 0.92 -41.44
C THR A 698 -12.56 0.83 -40.12
N GLY A 699 -12.65 1.95 -39.38
CA GLY A 699 -13.16 1.99 -38.02
C GLY A 699 -12.19 1.44 -36.97
N GLU A 700 -10.98 1.03 -37.38
CA GLU A 700 -9.92 0.50 -36.52
C GLU A 700 -9.39 1.57 -35.55
N VAL A 701 -9.00 1.16 -34.34
CA VAL A 701 -8.45 2.04 -33.30
C VAL A 701 -7.16 1.43 -32.72
N ILE A 702 -6.04 2.12 -32.88
CA ILE A 702 -4.77 1.82 -32.18
C ILE A 702 -4.59 2.72 -30.96
N THR A 703 -3.96 2.20 -29.92
CA THR A 703 -3.74 2.88 -28.62
C THR A 703 -2.29 2.76 -28.16
N GLY A 704 -1.79 3.73 -27.39
CA GLY A 704 -0.39 3.79 -26.94
C GLY A 704 0.61 4.12 -28.06
N ILE A 705 1.88 4.42 -27.72
CA ILE A 705 2.91 4.86 -28.68
C ILE A 705 4.01 3.82 -28.98
N HIS A 706 4.08 2.72 -28.24
CA HIS A 706 5.00 1.61 -28.57
C HIS A 706 4.78 1.13 -30.03
N ASP A 707 5.84 1.07 -30.83
CA ASP A 707 5.81 0.74 -32.27
C ASP A 707 4.74 1.52 -33.10
N LEU A 708 4.47 2.79 -32.73
CA LEU A 708 3.37 3.56 -33.33
C LEU A 708 3.53 3.78 -34.83
N GLU A 709 4.75 4.01 -35.33
CA GLU A 709 4.99 4.21 -36.77
C GLU A 709 4.55 2.98 -37.58
N ALA A 710 4.99 1.78 -37.19
CA ALA A 710 4.65 0.55 -37.88
C ALA A 710 3.15 0.21 -37.80
N ARG A 711 2.54 0.39 -36.63
CA ARG A 711 1.09 0.16 -36.43
C ARG A 711 0.23 1.16 -37.20
N LEU A 712 0.63 2.44 -37.24
CA LEU A 712 -0.08 3.47 -38.00
C LEU A 712 0.12 3.29 -39.52
N LEU A 713 1.30 2.86 -39.96
CA LEU A 713 1.55 2.49 -41.36
C LEU A 713 0.66 1.33 -41.81
N GLN A 714 0.53 0.28 -40.99
CA GLN A 714 -0.38 -0.83 -41.30
C GLN A 714 -1.82 -0.35 -41.46
N MET A 715 -2.37 0.37 -40.46
CA MET A 715 -3.72 0.94 -40.51
C MET A 715 -3.96 1.80 -41.76
N VAL A 716 -3.01 2.69 -42.09
CA VAL A 716 -3.12 3.61 -43.22
C VAL A 716 -3.03 2.88 -44.57
N LEU A 717 -2.18 1.85 -44.69
CA LEU A 717 -2.11 1.02 -45.90
C LEU A 717 -3.35 0.13 -46.07
N GLU A 718 -3.93 -0.39 -44.99
CA GLU A 718 -5.17 -1.18 -45.04
C GLU A 718 -6.39 -0.31 -45.40
N ALA A 719 -6.40 0.96 -44.99
CA ALA A 719 -7.43 1.93 -45.36
C ALA A 719 -7.29 2.47 -46.81
N GLY A 720 -6.05 2.74 -47.24
CA GLY A 720 -5.76 3.48 -48.47
C GLY A 720 -5.53 2.66 -49.74
N ARG A 721 -5.57 1.31 -49.66
CA ARG A 721 -5.45 0.38 -50.80
C ARG A 721 -6.80 -0.02 -51.39
#